data_AF-A0A662XAB6-F1
#
_entry.id   AF-A0A662XAB6-F1
#
_cell.length_a   1.000
_cell.length_b   1.000
_cell.length_c   1.000
_cell.angle_alpha   90.00
_cell.angle_beta   90.00
_cell.angle_gamma   90.00
#
_symmetry.space_group_name_H-M   'P 1'
#
loop_
_entity.id
_entity.type
_entity.pdbx_description
1 polymer ?
#
loop_
_entity_poly.entity_id
_entity_poly.type
_entity_poly.pdbx_seq_one_letter_code
_entity_poly.pdbx_strand_id
1 'polypeptide(L)'
;MLYELLWIVLQAKLARQEALALLKDVELTTQPKACDLLTDLLWVIGNEVEANERGRERHTSREWRALCQLVKAVADEKLVTPLSLKASLEFDLLHDADLAPEPQALAKKVVRINTKTLYTQTKYNLLREETEGFAKVLGLLHTGVTKRQLAATSTDLLALIGFFDLDANRVLDLVLDAYERHPRNDCFAQLLGAFKRESLPHILGFKFQFYKRDPPAVEGVTTPRSLYRLAATLLDKNLLELEALMPHLGPSRDEIVSESLARTKEMQEQARAFGKVSLAGKKDSVKGDADEEAAAAAAKRQRDAAHNQVYGLIIGLLEIGAQQRAFEMIAWFQDKNVNPLTFTPLTTQLCAVVNVMIDAVYAPLSSRSLQLVEEGDKSEMALKKKSSPSQQTTENRYIRAVATFEECASTVFPIVEMLGPQLHHDQFLFTKLLRIVGKMLEDQLKKPKATSEGESGKEDDPVVQTIKSLVVKTFLPALSLQSCDPSTAFMLWDLIKAFPCDERYRMYLQWLEAYLTYPELQFREAEVVQSTRAVMRRLTADRAKLSARSLTHVAHSNPLIVFRTMLRQIQSYDNLIQPVVEAFKFVTPLGMDVLSFVLVSELSKPQKSMKADGTHVSLWLTSLANFSGSFYRRYPNVELAGLLQYLIQRLQNWASVDLVVLSELLTKMGSCLSLEDISVSQLEAQAGGPHLWYEPSDPKFTNRRAIPRLRDALIKRNLALPLCILICQMRSRIEFFEDKDLPHLKLLGRVYDTCQLTLSQLLQFLNGVVDPLVYRKMLPSITTLVREYHVPAELAMTLCRPAMRSDDPILQSAPRGIHAPGGGNTASNGAGRTMSNGAAANGTLTEEKHWYMYSPEVLEDVGRALHAGDGPDANPKDPFTGISREMYVTFWTLTLYDIHIPFQQYESE
;
A
#
# COMPACT_ATOMS: atom_id res chain seq x y z
N MET A 1 -90.12 -29.89 -45.97
CA MET A 1 -91.15 -28.92 -45.54
C MET A 1 -90.54 -27.73 -44.81
N LEU A 2 -89.83 -27.93 -43.69
CA LEU A 2 -89.12 -26.83 -43.00
C LEU A 2 -88.12 -26.08 -43.90
N TYR A 3 -87.31 -26.80 -44.69
CA TYR A 3 -86.40 -26.21 -45.69
C TYR A 3 -87.12 -25.28 -46.69
N GLU A 4 -88.19 -25.77 -47.32
CA GLU A 4 -89.02 -25.00 -48.25
C GLU A 4 -89.67 -23.79 -47.58
N LEU A 5 -90.16 -23.94 -46.35
CA LEU A 5 -90.77 -22.87 -45.58
C LEU A 5 -89.76 -21.74 -45.28
N LEU A 6 -88.53 -22.09 -44.90
CA LEU A 6 -87.45 -21.13 -44.70
C LEU A 6 -87.06 -20.44 -46.02
N TRP A 7 -87.00 -21.18 -47.14
CA TRP A 7 -86.72 -20.61 -48.46
C TRP A 7 -87.81 -19.64 -48.96
N ILE A 8 -89.08 -19.94 -48.69
CA ILE A 8 -90.23 -19.08 -48.99
C ILE A 8 -90.17 -17.76 -48.19
N VAL A 9 -89.70 -17.82 -46.95
CA VAL A 9 -89.46 -16.65 -46.10
C VAL A 9 -88.31 -15.80 -46.64
N LEU A 10 -87.24 -16.43 -47.17
CA LEU A 10 -86.11 -15.74 -47.80
C LEU A 10 -86.49 -15.04 -49.12
N GLN A 11 -87.40 -15.63 -49.90
CA GLN A 11 -87.93 -15.04 -51.14
C GLN A 11 -89.01 -13.95 -50.91
N ALA A 12 -89.30 -13.58 -49.66
CA ALA A 12 -90.26 -12.56 -49.25
C ALA A 12 -91.73 -12.83 -49.68
N LYS A 13 -92.13 -14.10 -49.82
CA LYS A 13 -93.51 -14.49 -50.15
C LYS A 13 -94.40 -14.72 -48.92
N LEU A 14 -93.80 -14.85 -47.73
CA LEU A 14 -94.49 -15.05 -46.44
C LEU A 14 -93.93 -14.06 -45.41
N ALA A 15 -94.77 -13.52 -44.52
CA ALA A 15 -94.31 -12.61 -43.49
C ALA A 15 -93.49 -13.37 -42.42
N ARG A 16 -92.35 -12.80 -42.01
CA ARG A 16 -91.44 -13.41 -41.02
C ARG A 16 -92.11 -13.74 -39.69
N GLN A 17 -93.05 -12.89 -39.26
CA GLN A 17 -93.82 -13.07 -38.02
C GLN A 17 -94.78 -14.27 -38.10
N GLU A 18 -95.31 -14.59 -39.28
CA GLU A 18 -96.18 -15.75 -39.51
C GLU A 18 -95.38 -17.05 -39.49
N ALA A 19 -94.18 -17.05 -40.07
CA ALA A 19 -93.28 -18.21 -40.02
C ALA A 19 -92.82 -18.52 -38.58
N LEU A 20 -92.52 -17.48 -37.80
CA LEU A 20 -92.15 -17.62 -36.39
C LEU A 20 -93.33 -18.05 -35.50
N ALA A 21 -94.54 -17.55 -35.77
CA ALA A 21 -95.76 -18.02 -35.11
C ALA A 21 -96.02 -19.50 -35.40
N LEU A 22 -95.86 -19.94 -36.65
CA LEU A 22 -95.96 -21.36 -37.02
C LEU A 22 -94.89 -22.23 -36.33
N LEU A 23 -93.66 -21.73 -36.20
CA LEU A 23 -92.59 -22.45 -35.49
C LEU A 23 -92.84 -22.51 -33.97
N LYS A 24 -93.55 -21.53 -33.40
CA LYS A 24 -94.00 -21.53 -32.00
C LYS A 24 -95.19 -22.45 -31.76
N ASP A 25 -96.17 -22.45 -32.65
CA ASP A 25 -97.38 -23.30 -32.58
C ASP A 25 -97.03 -24.79 -32.67
N VAL A 26 -95.90 -25.13 -33.31
CA VAL A 26 -95.39 -26.50 -33.44
C VAL A 26 -94.58 -26.94 -32.19
N GLU A 27 -94.47 -26.10 -31.16
CA GLU A 27 -93.75 -26.40 -29.90
C GLU A 27 -92.31 -26.92 -30.10
N LEU A 28 -91.58 -26.38 -31.09
CA LEU A 28 -90.21 -26.84 -31.43
C LEU A 28 -89.22 -26.82 -30.26
N THR A 29 -89.47 -25.98 -29.25
CA THR A 29 -88.66 -25.87 -28.03
C THR A 29 -88.75 -27.09 -27.11
N THR A 30 -89.73 -27.98 -27.30
CA THR A 30 -89.92 -29.20 -26.49
C THR A 30 -89.10 -30.40 -26.98
N GLN A 31 -88.60 -30.38 -28.24
CA GLN A 31 -87.83 -31.47 -28.83
C GLN A 31 -86.40 -31.02 -29.25
N PRO A 32 -85.34 -31.47 -28.55
CA PRO A 32 -83.96 -31.02 -28.83
C PRO A 32 -83.49 -31.37 -30.25
N LYS A 33 -83.90 -32.54 -30.78
CA LYS A 33 -83.55 -32.96 -32.15
C LYS A 33 -84.14 -32.05 -33.23
N ALA A 34 -85.29 -31.42 -32.96
CA ALA A 34 -85.91 -30.50 -33.90
C ALA A 34 -85.19 -29.14 -33.91
N CYS A 35 -84.68 -28.69 -32.76
CA CYS A 35 -83.79 -27.54 -32.66
C CYS A 35 -82.48 -27.76 -33.41
N ASP A 36 -81.84 -28.92 -33.23
CA ASP A 36 -80.58 -29.26 -33.93
C ASP A 36 -80.78 -29.34 -35.45
N LEU A 37 -81.90 -29.94 -35.90
CA LEU A 37 -82.23 -30.02 -37.31
C LEU A 37 -82.55 -28.64 -37.92
N LEU A 38 -83.17 -27.74 -37.14
CA LEU A 38 -83.39 -26.35 -37.55
C LEU A 38 -82.06 -25.59 -37.65
N THR A 39 -81.11 -25.79 -36.74
CA THR A 39 -79.78 -25.18 -36.82
C THR A 39 -78.96 -25.70 -38.00
N ASP A 40 -79.01 -27.01 -38.26
CA ASP A 40 -78.34 -27.61 -39.41
C ASP A 40 -78.95 -27.12 -40.72
N LEU A 41 -80.28 -26.97 -40.77
CA LEU A 41 -80.97 -26.39 -41.93
C LEU A 41 -80.61 -24.92 -42.13
N LEU A 42 -80.51 -24.11 -41.07
CA LEU A 42 -80.06 -22.72 -41.17
C LEU A 42 -78.60 -22.63 -41.64
N TRP A 43 -77.74 -23.55 -41.23
CA TRP A 43 -76.36 -23.66 -41.72
C TRP A 43 -76.30 -24.05 -43.21
N VAL A 44 -77.04 -25.09 -43.61
CA VAL A 44 -77.12 -25.53 -45.02
C VAL A 44 -77.68 -24.44 -45.92
N ILE A 45 -78.76 -23.78 -45.50
CA ILE A 45 -79.36 -22.67 -46.26
C ILE A 45 -78.41 -21.48 -46.31
N GLY A 46 -77.67 -21.18 -45.24
CA GLY A 46 -76.60 -20.18 -45.27
C GLY A 46 -75.56 -20.46 -46.34
N ASN A 47 -75.04 -21.68 -46.39
CA ASN A 47 -74.05 -22.10 -47.38
C ASN A 47 -74.61 -22.08 -48.82
N GLU A 48 -75.88 -22.44 -49.01
CA GLU A 48 -76.55 -22.38 -50.31
C GLU A 48 -76.80 -20.95 -50.79
N VAL A 49 -77.13 -20.02 -49.88
CA VAL A 49 -77.25 -18.59 -50.20
C VAL A 49 -75.89 -18.04 -50.59
N GLU A 50 -74.82 -18.34 -49.87
CA GLU A 50 -73.46 -17.93 -50.23
C GLU A 50 -72.98 -18.54 -51.56
N ALA A 51 -73.30 -19.82 -51.81
CA ALA A 51 -72.95 -20.49 -53.06
C ALA A 51 -73.70 -19.89 -54.28
N ASN A 52 -74.93 -19.40 -54.07
CA ASN A 52 -75.75 -18.73 -55.08
C ASN A 52 -75.33 -17.26 -55.35
N GLU A 53 -74.47 -16.66 -54.51
CA GLU A 53 -73.98 -15.29 -54.65
C GLU A 53 -72.83 -15.11 -55.67
N ARG A 54 -72.50 -16.14 -56.48
CA ARG A 54 -71.43 -16.06 -57.50
C ARG A 54 -71.66 -14.88 -58.48
N GLY A 55 -70.97 -13.76 -58.22
CA GLY A 55 -70.97 -12.55 -59.05
C GLY A 55 -71.48 -11.26 -58.38
N ARG A 56 -71.93 -11.29 -57.11
CA ARG A 56 -72.26 -10.09 -56.30
C ARG A 56 -71.20 -9.88 -55.21
N GLU A 57 -71.07 -8.67 -54.66
CA GLU A 57 -70.27 -8.45 -53.44
C GLU A 57 -70.83 -9.35 -52.34
N ARG A 58 -69.96 -10.15 -51.69
CA ARG A 58 -70.36 -11.13 -50.66
C ARG A 58 -71.25 -10.45 -49.60
N HIS A 59 -72.28 -11.16 -49.15
CA HIS A 59 -73.17 -10.74 -48.05
C HIS A 59 -74.11 -9.55 -48.38
N THR A 60 -74.33 -9.24 -49.66
CA THR A 60 -75.22 -8.12 -50.08
C THR A 60 -76.54 -8.56 -50.73
N SER A 61 -76.76 -9.87 -50.92
CA SER A 61 -78.01 -10.35 -51.53
C SER A 61 -79.23 -10.07 -50.66
N ARG A 62 -80.40 -10.05 -51.31
CA ARG A 62 -81.69 -9.89 -50.61
C ARG A 62 -81.96 -11.12 -49.75
N GLU A 63 -81.59 -12.29 -50.24
CA GLU A 63 -81.69 -13.57 -49.54
C GLU A 63 -80.80 -13.58 -48.28
N TRP A 64 -79.55 -13.12 -48.35
CA TRP A 64 -78.65 -13.04 -47.19
C TRP A 64 -79.17 -12.13 -46.08
N ARG A 65 -79.64 -10.92 -46.41
CA ARG A 65 -80.23 -10.02 -45.39
C ARG A 65 -81.50 -10.60 -44.77
N ALA A 66 -82.32 -11.29 -45.55
CA ALA A 66 -83.51 -11.97 -45.04
C ALA A 66 -83.13 -13.14 -44.11
N LEU A 67 -82.04 -13.85 -44.41
CA LEU A 67 -81.48 -14.92 -43.58
C LEU A 67 -80.94 -14.37 -42.26
N CYS A 68 -80.11 -13.32 -42.29
CA CYS A 68 -79.57 -12.70 -41.07
C CYS A 68 -80.70 -12.20 -40.16
N GLN A 69 -81.74 -11.59 -40.74
CA GLN A 69 -82.91 -11.13 -39.99
C GLN A 69 -83.75 -12.28 -39.44
N LEU A 70 -83.82 -13.41 -40.15
CA LEU A 70 -84.51 -14.62 -39.68
C LEU A 70 -83.73 -15.28 -38.54
N VAL A 71 -82.41 -15.43 -38.67
CA VAL A 71 -81.52 -15.96 -37.63
C VAL A 71 -81.56 -15.10 -36.38
N LYS A 72 -81.57 -13.77 -36.53
CA LYS A 72 -81.76 -12.82 -35.42
C LYS A 72 -83.12 -13.00 -34.74
N ALA A 73 -84.20 -13.11 -35.50
CA ALA A 73 -85.53 -13.33 -34.94
C ALA A 73 -85.69 -14.71 -34.25
N VAL A 74 -85.07 -15.76 -34.80
CA VAL A 74 -85.02 -17.09 -34.17
C VAL A 74 -84.27 -17.06 -32.83
N ALA A 75 -83.21 -16.26 -32.75
CA ALA A 75 -82.46 -16.05 -31.51
C ALA A 75 -83.22 -15.18 -30.49
N ASP A 76 -83.85 -14.09 -30.93
CA ASP A 76 -84.61 -13.16 -30.08
C ASP A 76 -85.84 -13.84 -29.45
N GLU A 77 -86.52 -14.70 -30.22
CA GLU A 77 -87.67 -15.47 -29.75
C GLU A 77 -87.31 -16.75 -28.98
N LYS A 78 -86.01 -17.02 -28.77
CA LYS A 78 -85.47 -18.20 -28.04
C LYS A 78 -85.95 -19.55 -28.57
N LEU A 79 -86.22 -19.65 -29.87
CA LEU A 79 -86.58 -20.93 -30.51
C LEU A 79 -85.41 -21.92 -30.53
N VAL A 80 -84.17 -21.40 -30.60
CA VAL A 80 -82.93 -22.14 -30.42
C VAL A 80 -82.06 -21.40 -29.41
N THR A 81 -81.33 -22.13 -28.57
CA THR A 81 -80.39 -21.49 -27.64
C THR A 81 -79.28 -20.76 -28.42
N PRO A 82 -78.89 -19.54 -28.02
CA PRO A 82 -77.85 -18.78 -28.71
C PRO A 82 -76.47 -19.46 -28.67
N LEU A 83 -76.28 -20.46 -27.79
CA LEU A 83 -75.07 -21.28 -27.73
C LEU A 83 -74.98 -22.27 -28.89
N SER A 84 -76.09 -22.91 -29.27
CA SER A 84 -76.13 -23.86 -30.39
C SER A 84 -75.91 -23.15 -31.72
N LEU A 85 -76.57 -22.00 -31.92
CA LEU A 85 -76.37 -21.16 -33.10
C LEU A 85 -74.91 -20.68 -33.26
N LYS A 86 -74.25 -20.32 -32.15
CA LYS A 86 -72.83 -19.90 -32.16
C LYS A 86 -71.84 -21.05 -32.37
N ALA A 87 -72.25 -22.29 -32.12
CA ALA A 87 -71.40 -23.46 -32.28
C ALA A 87 -71.42 -23.99 -33.72
N SER A 88 -72.56 -23.87 -34.42
CA SER A 88 -72.77 -24.48 -35.73
C SER A 88 -72.73 -23.49 -36.90
N LEU A 89 -73.07 -22.22 -36.71
CA LEU A 89 -73.12 -21.22 -37.79
C LEU A 89 -71.74 -20.58 -38.07
N GLU A 90 -71.53 -20.14 -39.31
CA GLU A 90 -70.29 -19.49 -39.74
C GLU A 90 -70.13 -18.06 -39.15
N PHE A 91 -68.88 -17.60 -39.01
CA PHE A 91 -68.58 -16.34 -38.32
C PHE A 91 -69.16 -15.10 -39.02
N ASP A 92 -69.28 -15.13 -40.35
CA ASP A 92 -69.79 -14.01 -41.15
C ASP A 92 -71.32 -13.87 -40.97
N LEU A 93 -72.06 -14.99 -41.00
CA LEU A 93 -73.50 -15.03 -40.72
C LEU A 93 -73.84 -14.58 -39.28
N LEU A 94 -73.02 -14.98 -38.30
CA LEU A 94 -73.19 -14.58 -36.91
C LEU A 94 -72.91 -13.09 -36.67
N HIS A 95 -71.99 -12.49 -37.44
CA HIS A 95 -71.70 -11.07 -37.37
C HIS A 95 -72.83 -10.23 -37.97
N ASP A 96 -73.27 -10.58 -39.17
CA ASP A 96 -74.33 -9.85 -39.89
C ASP A 96 -75.72 -10.01 -39.26
N ALA A 97 -75.92 -11.05 -38.45
CA ALA A 97 -77.12 -11.25 -37.64
C ALA A 97 -77.09 -10.53 -36.26
N ASP A 98 -76.07 -9.70 -35.99
CA ASP A 98 -75.80 -9.04 -34.70
C ASP A 98 -75.62 -9.99 -33.50
N LEU A 99 -75.32 -11.28 -33.74
CA LEU A 99 -75.18 -12.29 -32.69
C LEU A 99 -73.75 -12.42 -32.16
N ALA A 100 -72.76 -11.96 -32.94
CA ALA A 100 -71.35 -12.02 -32.59
C ALA A 100 -70.55 -10.79 -33.11
N PRO A 101 -69.42 -10.44 -32.46
CA PRO A 101 -68.53 -9.38 -32.93
C PRO A 101 -67.80 -9.79 -34.22
N GLU A 102 -67.08 -8.85 -34.83
CA GLU A 102 -66.37 -8.97 -36.12
C GLU A 102 -65.71 -10.35 -36.38
N PRO A 103 -65.90 -10.96 -37.57
CA PRO A 103 -65.53 -12.35 -37.86
C PRO A 103 -64.02 -12.59 -37.75
N GLN A 104 -63.18 -11.63 -38.13
CA GLN A 104 -61.73 -11.71 -38.00
C GLN A 104 -61.26 -11.82 -36.55
N ALA A 105 -61.98 -11.18 -35.61
CA ALA A 105 -61.64 -11.23 -34.19
C ALA A 105 -61.99 -12.61 -33.59
N LEU A 106 -63.07 -13.24 -34.05
CA LEU A 106 -63.45 -14.60 -33.66
C LEU A 106 -62.49 -15.63 -34.21
N ALA A 107 -62.11 -15.54 -35.49
CA ALA A 107 -61.11 -16.43 -36.09
C ALA A 107 -59.77 -16.37 -35.34
N LYS A 108 -59.28 -15.16 -35.02
CA LYS A 108 -58.08 -14.97 -34.19
C LYS A 108 -58.23 -15.56 -32.79
N LYS A 109 -59.41 -15.46 -32.17
CA LYS A 109 -59.70 -16.07 -30.86
C LYS A 109 -59.71 -17.61 -30.93
N VAL A 110 -60.32 -18.20 -31.95
CA VAL A 110 -60.34 -19.65 -32.15
C VAL A 110 -58.93 -20.18 -32.39
N VAL A 111 -58.13 -19.52 -33.23
CA VAL A 111 -56.71 -19.88 -33.41
C VAL A 111 -55.96 -19.80 -32.08
N ARG A 112 -56.10 -18.72 -31.30
CA ARG A 112 -55.47 -18.62 -29.97
C ARG A 112 -55.91 -19.73 -29.02
N ILE A 113 -57.19 -20.10 -29.02
CA ILE A 113 -57.72 -21.18 -28.18
C ILE A 113 -57.13 -22.52 -28.61
N ASN A 114 -57.15 -22.83 -29.91
CA ASN A 114 -56.59 -24.07 -30.45
C ASN A 114 -55.08 -24.15 -30.24
N THR A 115 -54.36 -23.04 -30.42
CA THR A 115 -52.92 -22.99 -30.12
C THR A 115 -52.68 -23.24 -28.64
N LYS A 116 -53.50 -22.66 -27.76
CA LYS A 116 -53.40 -22.89 -26.31
C LYS A 116 -53.69 -24.36 -25.96
N THR A 117 -54.78 -24.94 -26.44
CA THR A 117 -55.17 -26.30 -26.08
C THR A 117 -54.22 -27.36 -26.63
N LEU A 118 -53.66 -27.17 -27.82
CA LEU A 118 -52.83 -28.18 -28.49
C LEU A 118 -51.33 -28.04 -28.20
N TYR A 119 -50.82 -26.83 -28.01
CA TYR A 119 -49.37 -26.58 -27.96
C TYR A 119 -48.86 -26.05 -26.61
N THR A 120 -49.74 -25.64 -25.68
CA THR A 120 -49.27 -25.25 -24.35
C THR A 120 -49.18 -26.47 -23.45
N GLN A 121 -47.96 -26.79 -23.03
CA GLN A 121 -47.74 -27.80 -22.01
C GLN A 121 -48.23 -27.23 -20.67
N THR A 122 -49.05 -27.99 -19.94
CA THR A 122 -49.47 -27.65 -18.57
C THR A 122 -48.26 -27.80 -17.65
N LYS A 123 -47.54 -26.71 -17.42
CA LYS A 123 -46.44 -26.62 -16.47
C LYS A 123 -46.63 -25.40 -15.59
N TYR A 124 -46.50 -25.61 -14.29
CA TYR A 124 -46.72 -24.57 -13.29
C TYR A 124 -45.40 -23.97 -12.84
N ASN A 125 -45.19 -22.69 -13.15
CA ASN A 125 -43.95 -21.97 -12.82
C ASN A 125 -44.17 -20.99 -11.65
N LEU A 126 -45.40 -20.50 -11.46
CA LEU A 126 -45.68 -19.55 -10.40
C LEU A 126 -46.14 -20.27 -9.12
N LEU A 127 -45.66 -19.80 -7.97
CA LEU A 127 -46.01 -20.36 -6.66
C LEU A 127 -47.52 -20.37 -6.37
N ARG A 128 -48.26 -19.43 -6.96
CA ARG A 128 -49.72 -19.30 -6.78
C ARG A 128 -50.53 -20.30 -7.62
N GLU A 129 -49.91 -20.90 -8.64
CA GLU A 129 -50.59 -21.85 -9.52
C GLU A 129 -50.74 -23.20 -8.83
N GLU A 130 -49.66 -23.72 -8.25
CA GLU A 130 -49.64 -25.00 -7.53
C GLU A 130 -49.02 -24.87 -6.14
N THR A 131 -49.79 -24.30 -5.21
CA THR A 131 -49.31 -24.00 -3.85
C THR A 131 -48.92 -25.25 -3.06
N GLU A 132 -49.65 -26.35 -3.22
CA GLU A 132 -49.36 -27.61 -2.51
C GLU A 132 -48.06 -28.26 -2.99
N GLY A 133 -47.84 -28.33 -4.31
CA GLY A 133 -46.63 -28.91 -4.89
C GLY A 133 -45.38 -28.16 -4.42
N PHE A 134 -45.37 -26.83 -4.54
CA PHE A 134 -44.25 -26.02 -4.08
C PHE A 134 -44.06 -26.05 -2.55
N ALA A 135 -45.13 -26.12 -1.76
CA ALA A 135 -45.04 -26.27 -0.30
C ALA A 135 -44.40 -27.61 0.11
N LYS A 136 -44.74 -28.70 -0.56
CA LYS A 136 -44.13 -30.03 -0.33
C LYS A 136 -42.65 -30.05 -0.69
N VAL A 137 -42.28 -29.45 -1.82
CA VAL A 137 -40.87 -29.27 -2.22
C VAL A 137 -40.11 -28.46 -1.16
N LEU A 138 -40.64 -27.32 -0.72
CA LEU A 138 -40.02 -26.49 0.31
C LEU A 138 -39.89 -27.23 1.65
N GLY A 139 -40.92 -27.98 2.07
CA GLY A 139 -40.88 -28.79 3.29
C GLY A 139 -39.76 -29.83 3.26
N LEU A 140 -39.62 -30.53 2.13
CA LEU A 140 -38.56 -31.53 1.89
C LEU A 140 -37.16 -30.91 1.89
N LEU A 141 -37.00 -29.71 1.35
CA LEU A 141 -35.71 -29.00 1.35
C LEU A 141 -35.38 -28.38 2.73
N HIS A 142 -36.39 -27.96 3.50
CA HIS A 142 -36.21 -27.31 4.80
C HIS A 142 -35.72 -28.25 5.89
N THR A 143 -36.07 -29.55 5.83
CA THR A 143 -35.64 -30.55 6.82
C THR A 143 -34.12 -30.84 6.80
N GLY A 144 -33.39 -30.30 5.82
CA GLY A 144 -31.94 -30.46 5.70
C GLY A 144 -31.57 -31.81 5.10
N VAL A 145 -30.98 -31.80 3.90
CA VAL A 145 -30.64 -33.03 3.17
C VAL A 145 -29.37 -33.65 3.76
N THR A 146 -29.49 -34.80 4.41
CA THR A 146 -28.33 -35.52 4.94
C THR A 146 -27.75 -36.49 3.90
N LYS A 147 -26.46 -36.85 4.01
CA LYS A 147 -25.81 -37.81 3.10
C LYS A 147 -26.55 -39.16 2.99
N ARG A 148 -27.24 -39.58 4.05
CA ARG A 148 -28.01 -40.83 4.10
C ARG A 148 -29.34 -40.75 3.35
N GLN A 149 -29.95 -39.56 3.30
CA GLN A 149 -31.27 -39.34 2.70
C GLN A 149 -31.20 -38.82 1.27
N LEU A 150 -30.03 -38.36 0.82
CA LEU A 150 -29.81 -37.73 -0.48
C LEU A 150 -30.48 -38.46 -1.66
N ALA A 151 -30.29 -39.78 -1.76
CA ALA A 151 -30.86 -40.57 -2.86
C ALA A 151 -32.39 -40.57 -2.82
N ALA A 152 -32.98 -40.76 -1.64
CA ALA A 152 -34.43 -40.71 -1.43
C ALA A 152 -34.98 -39.30 -1.70
N THR A 153 -34.29 -38.26 -1.22
CA THR A 153 -34.67 -36.87 -1.47
C THR A 153 -34.65 -36.53 -2.96
N SER A 154 -33.68 -37.05 -3.72
CA SER A 154 -33.62 -36.84 -5.17
C SER A 154 -34.78 -37.53 -5.91
N THR A 155 -35.13 -38.76 -5.52
CA THR A 155 -36.26 -39.48 -6.13
C THR A 155 -37.59 -38.83 -5.78
N ASP A 156 -37.75 -38.41 -4.53
CA ASP A 156 -38.97 -37.74 -4.05
C ASP A 156 -39.15 -36.39 -4.73
N LEU A 157 -38.07 -35.64 -4.95
CA LEU A 157 -38.12 -34.35 -5.64
C LEU A 157 -38.52 -34.52 -7.12
N LEU A 158 -37.98 -35.52 -7.82
CA LEU A 158 -38.39 -35.83 -9.19
C LEU A 158 -39.85 -36.33 -9.25
N ALA A 159 -40.29 -37.11 -8.26
CA ALA A 159 -41.67 -37.56 -8.14
C ALA A 159 -42.63 -36.38 -7.93
N LEU A 160 -42.27 -35.40 -7.08
CA LEU A 160 -43.06 -34.18 -6.87
C LEU A 160 -43.14 -33.30 -8.13
N ILE A 161 -42.04 -33.19 -8.89
CA ILE A 161 -42.04 -32.48 -10.18
C ILE A 161 -43.03 -33.13 -11.15
N GLY A 162 -43.01 -34.46 -11.26
CA GLY A 162 -43.90 -35.19 -12.19
C GLY A 162 -45.35 -35.28 -11.73
N PHE A 163 -45.61 -35.35 -10.41
CA PHE A 163 -46.98 -35.49 -9.89
C PHE A 163 -47.78 -34.18 -9.94
N PHE A 164 -47.11 -33.05 -9.71
CA PHE A 164 -47.74 -31.72 -9.69
C PHE A 164 -47.43 -30.90 -10.94
N ASP A 165 -46.87 -31.51 -11.99
CA ASP A 165 -46.46 -30.83 -13.24
C ASP A 165 -45.68 -29.52 -13.01
N LEU A 166 -44.77 -29.53 -12.03
CA LEU A 166 -44.00 -28.34 -11.64
C LEU A 166 -42.94 -28.01 -12.70
N ASP A 167 -42.66 -26.72 -12.91
CA ASP A 167 -41.53 -26.30 -13.73
C ASP A 167 -40.21 -26.63 -13.03
N ALA A 168 -39.39 -27.49 -13.66
CA ALA A 168 -38.09 -27.91 -13.15
C ALA A 168 -37.14 -26.72 -12.91
N ASN A 169 -37.23 -25.65 -13.71
CA ASN A 169 -36.40 -24.45 -13.50
C ASN A 169 -36.78 -23.69 -12.22
N ARG A 170 -38.09 -23.67 -11.88
CA ARG A 170 -38.57 -23.06 -10.64
C ARG A 170 -38.19 -23.89 -9.43
N VAL A 171 -38.27 -25.21 -9.54
CA VAL A 171 -37.83 -26.11 -8.46
C VAL A 171 -36.32 -25.98 -8.25
N LEU A 172 -35.53 -25.85 -9.32
CA LEU A 172 -34.09 -25.57 -9.24
C LEU A 172 -33.80 -24.26 -8.50
N ASP A 173 -34.57 -23.20 -8.78
CA ASP A 173 -34.49 -21.93 -8.05
C ASP A 173 -34.71 -22.10 -6.53
N LEU A 174 -35.70 -22.91 -6.13
CA LEU A 174 -35.97 -23.22 -4.72
C LEU A 174 -34.88 -24.07 -4.07
N VAL A 175 -34.26 -24.99 -4.83
CA VAL A 175 -33.10 -25.77 -4.36
C VAL A 175 -31.90 -24.85 -4.13
N LEU A 176 -31.67 -23.89 -5.03
CA LEU A 176 -30.63 -22.87 -4.85
C LEU A 176 -30.88 -21.98 -3.63
N ASP A 177 -32.12 -21.55 -3.39
CA ASP A 177 -32.50 -20.79 -2.19
C ASP A 177 -32.28 -21.60 -0.91
N ALA A 178 -32.59 -22.89 -0.92
CA ALA A 178 -32.31 -23.78 0.21
C ALA A 178 -30.81 -23.96 0.45
N TYR A 179 -30.02 -24.02 -0.62
CA TYR A 179 -28.56 -24.13 -0.56
C TYR A 179 -27.90 -22.82 -0.10
N GLU A 180 -28.43 -21.66 -0.49
CA GLU A 180 -28.01 -20.34 0.01
C GLU A 180 -28.13 -20.25 1.54
N ARG A 181 -29.20 -20.84 2.10
CA ARG A 181 -29.43 -20.87 3.55
C ARG A 181 -28.52 -21.86 4.29
N HIS A 182 -28.04 -22.90 3.61
CA HIS A 182 -27.18 -23.97 4.16
C HIS A 182 -25.92 -24.17 3.31
N PRO A 183 -25.01 -23.18 3.25
CA PRO A 183 -23.85 -23.20 2.35
C PRO A 183 -22.85 -24.32 2.69
N ARG A 184 -22.91 -24.87 3.91
CA ARG A 184 -22.00 -25.94 4.38
C ARG A 184 -22.40 -27.35 3.95
N ASN A 185 -23.60 -27.52 3.40
CA ASN A 185 -24.12 -28.85 3.12
C ASN A 185 -23.88 -29.25 1.66
N ASP A 186 -22.83 -30.04 1.43
CA ASP A 186 -22.45 -30.54 0.10
C ASP A 186 -23.52 -31.43 -0.57
N CYS A 187 -24.49 -31.95 0.19
CA CYS A 187 -25.56 -32.77 -0.33
C CYS A 187 -26.43 -31.99 -1.34
N PHE A 188 -26.62 -30.68 -1.13
CA PHE A 188 -27.36 -29.85 -2.08
C PHE A 188 -26.63 -29.72 -3.42
N ALA A 189 -25.29 -29.67 -3.43
CA ALA A 189 -24.52 -29.65 -4.67
C ALA A 189 -24.69 -30.95 -5.48
N GLN A 190 -24.87 -32.09 -4.81
CA GLN A 190 -25.15 -33.37 -5.47
C GLN A 190 -26.58 -33.44 -6.03
N LEU A 191 -27.56 -32.82 -5.36
CA LEU A 191 -28.94 -32.69 -5.88
C LEU A 191 -29.01 -31.87 -7.17
N LEU A 192 -28.14 -30.87 -7.33
CA LEU A 192 -28.07 -30.08 -8.57
C LEU A 192 -27.69 -30.93 -9.79
N GLY A 193 -27.04 -32.09 -9.60
CA GLY A 193 -26.70 -33.01 -10.68
C GLY A 193 -27.91 -33.62 -11.41
N ALA A 194 -29.10 -33.61 -10.80
CA ALA A 194 -30.33 -34.10 -11.41
C ALA A 194 -30.95 -33.09 -12.41
N PHE A 195 -30.48 -31.84 -12.44
CA PHE A 195 -31.01 -30.77 -13.28
C PHE A 195 -30.06 -30.44 -14.44
N LYS A 196 -30.59 -29.72 -15.45
CA LYS A 196 -29.80 -29.26 -16.59
C LYS A 196 -28.77 -28.21 -16.14
N ARG A 197 -27.49 -28.40 -16.49
CA ARG A 197 -26.42 -27.47 -16.13
C ARG A 197 -26.56 -26.10 -16.81
N GLU A 198 -27.10 -26.07 -18.04
CA GLU A 198 -27.29 -24.86 -18.84
C GLU A 198 -28.25 -23.84 -18.19
N SER A 199 -29.18 -24.27 -17.33
CA SER A 199 -30.12 -23.35 -16.68
C SER A 199 -29.54 -22.66 -15.44
N LEU A 200 -28.44 -23.18 -14.86
CA LEU A 200 -27.83 -22.61 -13.65
C LEU A 200 -27.30 -21.18 -13.84
N PRO A 201 -26.51 -20.86 -14.90
CA PRO A 201 -26.04 -19.49 -15.12
C PRO A 201 -27.18 -18.50 -15.33
N HIS A 202 -28.25 -18.91 -16.04
CA HIS A 202 -29.39 -18.06 -16.32
C HIS A 202 -30.23 -17.74 -15.08
N ILE A 203 -30.46 -18.72 -14.20
CA ILE A 203 -31.19 -18.52 -12.94
C ILE A 203 -30.38 -17.64 -11.98
N LEU A 204 -29.09 -17.95 -11.79
CA LEU A 204 -28.19 -17.11 -10.98
C LEU A 204 -28.09 -15.70 -11.56
N GLY A 205 -27.97 -15.58 -12.88
CA GLY A 205 -27.95 -14.32 -13.58
C GLY A 205 -29.23 -13.51 -13.35
N PHE A 206 -30.40 -14.15 -13.39
CA PHE A 206 -31.67 -13.51 -13.05
C PHE A 206 -31.71 -13.03 -11.58
N LYS A 207 -31.18 -13.81 -10.63
CA LYS A 207 -31.03 -13.38 -9.22
C LYS A 207 -30.10 -12.18 -9.08
N PHE A 208 -28.96 -12.15 -9.78
CA PHE A 208 -28.05 -10.99 -9.75
C PHE A 208 -28.66 -9.75 -10.42
N GLN A 209 -29.38 -9.93 -11.53
CA GLN A 209 -30.08 -8.86 -12.23
C GLN A 209 -31.27 -8.30 -11.43
N PHE A 210 -31.90 -9.09 -10.56
CA PHE A 210 -32.95 -8.61 -9.67
C PHE A 210 -32.45 -7.46 -8.78
N TYR A 211 -31.21 -7.56 -8.27
CA TYR A 211 -30.60 -6.51 -7.46
C TYR A 211 -30.08 -5.31 -8.29
N LYS A 212 -29.96 -5.46 -9.62
CA LYS A 212 -29.48 -4.40 -10.55
C LYS A 212 -30.57 -3.44 -11.04
N ARG A 213 -31.87 -3.78 -10.94
CA ARG A 213 -32.94 -2.98 -11.57
C ARG A 213 -32.94 -1.54 -11.04
N ASP A 214 -33.02 -0.57 -11.95
CA ASP A 214 -33.26 0.85 -11.66
C ASP A 214 -34.72 1.23 -12.00
N PRO A 215 -35.53 1.72 -11.03
CA PRO A 215 -35.21 1.85 -9.61
C PRO A 215 -35.15 0.46 -8.93
N PRO A 216 -34.33 0.32 -7.87
CA PRO A 216 -34.29 -0.93 -7.10
C PRO A 216 -35.68 -1.21 -6.54
N ALA A 217 -36.13 -2.46 -6.64
CA ALA A 217 -37.45 -2.87 -6.14
C ALA A 217 -37.65 -2.56 -4.64
N VAL A 218 -36.55 -2.33 -3.91
CA VAL A 218 -36.49 -1.80 -2.55
C VAL A 218 -35.28 -0.85 -2.45
N GLU A 219 -35.48 0.41 -2.08
CA GLU A 219 -34.39 1.39 -1.86
C GLU A 219 -33.36 0.84 -0.85
N GLY A 220 -32.08 0.80 -1.25
CA GLY A 220 -30.96 0.46 -0.36
C GLY A 220 -30.61 -1.03 -0.21
N VAL A 221 -31.25 -1.95 -0.94
CA VAL A 221 -30.93 -3.38 -0.84
C VAL A 221 -29.76 -3.76 -1.74
N THR A 222 -28.58 -3.92 -1.13
CA THR A 222 -27.40 -4.50 -1.77
C THR A 222 -27.60 -6.00 -2.01
N THR A 223 -26.95 -6.52 -3.04
CA THR A 223 -26.81 -7.97 -3.27
C THR A 223 -26.36 -8.70 -1.99
N PRO A 224 -27.09 -9.71 -1.52
CA PRO A 224 -26.76 -10.43 -0.29
C PRO A 224 -25.40 -11.13 -0.38
N ARG A 225 -24.64 -11.11 0.74
CA ARG A 225 -23.38 -11.87 0.85
C ARG A 225 -23.60 -13.38 0.67
N SER A 226 -24.77 -13.89 1.05
CA SER A 226 -25.16 -15.29 0.90
C SER A 226 -25.23 -15.73 -0.57
N LEU A 227 -25.70 -14.85 -1.46
CA LEU A 227 -25.74 -15.12 -2.91
C LEU A 227 -24.34 -15.19 -3.51
N TYR A 228 -23.42 -14.32 -3.08
CA TYR A 228 -22.01 -14.40 -3.49
C TYR A 228 -21.34 -15.68 -3.02
N ARG A 229 -21.60 -16.11 -1.78
CA ARG A 229 -21.14 -17.41 -1.27
C ARG A 229 -21.70 -18.55 -2.09
N LEU A 230 -23.00 -18.55 -2.39
CA LEU A 230 -23.62 -19.58 -3.23
C LEU A 230 -22.91 -19.68 -4.59
N ALA A 231 -22.78 -18.56 -5.30
CA ALA A 231 -22.11 -18.52 -6.60
C ALA A 231 -20.66 -19.03 -6.50
N ALA A 232 -19.92 -18.60 -5.49
CA ALA A 232 -18.56 -19.06 -5.24
C ALA A 232 -18.47 -20.56 -4.92
N THR A 233 -19.40 -21.15 -4.16
CA THR A 233 -19.41 -22.61 -3.91
C THR A 233 -19.67 -23.42 -5.17
N LEU A 234 -20.47 -22.87 -6.10
CA LEU A 234 -20.78 -23.53 -7.37
C LEU A 234 -19.60 -23.46 -8.34
N LEU A 235 -18.86 -22.34 -8.33
CA LEU A 235 -17.61 -22.18 -9.07
C LEU A 235 -16.52 -23.12 -8.55
N ASP A 236 -16.33 -23.20 -7.23
CA ASP A 236 -15.32 -24.08 -6.60
C ASP A 236 -15.55 -25.57 -6.93
N LYS A 237 -16.82 -26.00 -6.96
CA LYS A 237 -17.21 -27.37 -7.31
C LYS A 237 -17.24 -27.67 -8.81
N ASN A 238 -16.83 -26.73 -9.66
CA ASN A 238 -16.90 -26.81 -11.13
C ASN A 238 -18.31 -27.13 -11.68
N LEU A 239 -19.37 -26.72 -10.97
CA LEU A 239 -20.76 -26.84 -11.43
C LEU A 239 -21.16 -25.65 -12.32
N LEU A 240 -20.41 -24.55 -12.22
CA LEU A 240 -20.61 -23.32 -12.97
C LEU A 240 -19.26 -22.88 -13.55
N GLU A 241 -19.24 -22.43 -14.80
CA GLU A 241 -18.08 -21.79 -15.41
C GLU A 241 -18.15 -20.28 -15.17
N LEU A 242 -16.99 -19.67 -14.85
CA LEU A 242 -16.91 -18.23 -14.60
C LEU A 242 -17.38 -17.44 -15.83
N GLU A 243 -16.97 -17.88 -17.04
CA GLU A 243 -17.33 -17.24 -18.31
C GLU A 243 -18.84 -17.19 -18.56
N ALA A 244 -19.59 -18.20 -18.10
CA ALA A 244 -21.04 -18.24 -18.23
C ALA A 244 -21.76 -17.28 -17.27
N LEU A 245 -21.16 -16.96 -16.11
CA LEU A 245 -21.73 -16.03 -15.13
C LEU A 245 -21.39 -14.57 -15.45
N MET A 246 -20.22 -14.31 -16.06
CA MET A 246 -19.72 -12.95 -16.29
C MET A 246 -20.68 -12.01 -17.05
N PRO A 247 -21.40 -12.43 -18.11
CA PRO A 247 -22.33 -11.56 -18.84
C PRO A 247 -23.54 -11.11 -18.02
N HIS A 248 -23.86 -11.84 -16.94
CA HIS A 248 -25.03 -11.58 -16.11
C HIS A 248 -24.73 -10.66 -14.92
N LEU A 249 -23.45 -10.46 -14.56
CA LEU A 249 -23.02 -9.59 -13.47
C LEU A 249 -22.95 -8.14 -13.93
N GLY A 250 -23.32 -7.21 -13.03
CA GLY A 250 -23.15 -5.77 -13.25
C GLY A 250 -22.27 -5.12 -12.17
N PRO A 251 -21.50 -4.07 -12.49
CA PRO A 251 -21.16 -3.54 -13.81
C PRO A 251 -20.20 -4.46 -14.60
N SER A 252 -20.07 -4.22 -15.91
CA SER A 252 -19.21 -5.05 -16.77
C SER A 252 -17.72 -4.87 -16.41
N ARG A 253 -16.87 -5.86 -16.70
CA ARG A 253 -15.43 -5.78 -16.36
C ARG A 253 -14.75 -4.54 -16.99
N ASP A 254 -15.14 -4.17 -18.21
CA ASP A 254 -14.55 -3.03 -18.90
C ASP A 254 -15.11 -1.68 -18.40
N GLU A 255 -16.38 -1.63 -17.97
CA GLU A 255 -16.93 -0.46 -17.26
C GLU A 255 -16.16 -0.18 -15.96
N ILE A 256 -15.92 -1.22 -15.16
CA ILE A 256 -15.14 -1.12 -13.91
C ILE A 256 -13.74 -0.56 -14.18
N VAL A 257 -13.09 -1.04 -15.25
CA VAL A 257 -11.76 -0.55 -15.63
C VAL A 257 -11.82 0.92 -16.03
N SER A 258 -12.82 1.31 -16.83
CA SER A 258 -12.97 2.70 -17.27
C SER A 258 -13.25 3.67 -16.12
N GLU A 259 -14.08 3.26 -15.16
CA GLU A 259 -14.43 4.04 -13.97
C GLU A 259 -13.22 4.16 -13.03
N SER A 260 -12.50 3.06 -12.80
CA SER A 260 -11.29 3.09 -11.97
C SER A 260 -10.20 3.99 -12.57
N LEU A 261 -9.98 3.93 -13.88
CA LEU A 261 -9.04 4.81 -14.57
C LEU A 261 -9.49 6.27 -14.51
N ALA A 262 -10.78 6.56 -14.63
CA ALA A 262 -11.31 7.91 -14.46
C ALA A 262 -11.06 8.43 -13.03
N ARG A 263 -11.31 7.59 -12.02
CA ARG A 263 -11.06 7.92 -10.61
C ARG A 263 -9.59 8.18 -10.30
N THR A 264 -8.68 7.37 -10.86
CA THR A 264 -7.23 7.61 -10.67
C THR A 264 -6.79 8.94 -11.27
N LYS A 265 -7.30 9.31 -12.44
CA LYS A 265 -7.04 10.63 -13.05
C LYS A 265 -7.61 11.76 -12.20
N GLU A 266 -8.84 11.64 -11.71
CA GLU A 266 -9.44 12.63 -10.81
C GLU A 266 -8.60 12.82 -9.53
N MET A 267 -8.15 11.73 -8.90
CA MET A 267 -7.26 11.82 -7.72
C MET A 267 -5.93 12.52 -8.04
N GLN A 268 -5.34 12.25 -9.21
CA GLN A 268 -4.12 12.94 -9.65
C GLN A 268 -4.34 14.43 -9.92
N GLU A 269 -5.49 14.80 -10.50
CA GLU A 269 -5.87 16.19 -10.71
C GLU A 269 -6.11 16.93 -9.40
N GLN A 270 -6.81 16.28 -8.46
CA GLN A 270 -6.99 16.79 -7.10
C GLN A 270 -5.64 16.97 -6.39
N ALA A 271 -4.74 15.98 -6.47
CA ALA A 271 -3.38 16.07 -5.94
C ALA A 271 -2.61 17.29 -6.50
N ARG A 272 -2.76 17.58 -7.80
CA ARG A 272 -2.17 18.77 -8.46
C ARG A 272 -2.88 20.08 -8.08
N ALA A 273 -4.15 20.02 -7.68
CA ALA A 273 -4.90 21.19 -7.24
C ALA A 273 -4.45 21.67 -5.86
N PHE A 274 -3.94 20.78 -5.00
CA PHE A 274 -3.33 21.16 -3.72
C PHE A 274 -2.20 22.17 -3.93
N GLY A 275 -2.39 23.39 -3.39
CA GLY A 275 -1.44 24.49 -3.51
C GLY A 275 -1.87 25.62 -4.46
N LYS A 276 -2.91 25.42 -5.28
CA LYS A 276 -3.58 26.54 -5.98
C LYS A 276 -4.52 27.24 -5.01
N VAL A 277 -4.08 28.37 -4.46
CA VAL A 277 -4.96 29.24 -3.67
C VAL A 277 -5.84 30.02 -4.65
N SER A 278 -7.11 29.65 -4.77
CA SER A 278 -8.10 30.45 -5.50
C SER A 278 -8.32 31.77 -4.77
N LEU A 279 -7.73 32.85 -5.30
CA LEU A 279 -7.87 34.22 -4.81
C LEU A 279 -9.31 34.78 -4.94
N ALA A 280 -10.22 34.05 -5.60
CA ALA A 280 -11.63 34.44 -5.78
C ALA A 280 -12.52 34.20 -4.53
N GLY A 281 -11.98 33.67 -3.43
CA GLY A 281 -12.73 33.27 -2.23
C GLY A 281 -13.17 34.41 -1.30
N LYS A 282 -13.78 35.49 -1.83
CA LYS A 282 -14.40 36.54 -0.98
C LYS A 282 -15.85 36.90 -1.38
N LYS A 283 -16.58 35.95 -1.99
CA LYS A 283 -18.05 35.97 -2.06
C LYS A 283 -18.60 34.66 -1.49
N ASP A 284 -18.73 34.64 -0.16
CA ASP A 284 -19.42 33.58 0.57
C ASP A 284 -20.93 33.81 0.48
N SER A 285 -21.59 33.09 -0.44
CA SER A 285 -23.02 32.74 -0.33
C SER A 285 -23.46 31.58 -1.25
N VAL A 286 -22.56 30.96 -2.04
CA VAL A 286 -22.91 29.88 -2.99
C VAL A 286 -22.15 28.56 -2.72
N LYS A 287 -21.33 28.49 -1.66
CA LYS A 287 -20.56 27.27 -1.35
C LYS A 287 -21.39 26.11 -0.76
N GLY A 288 -22.59 26.37 -0.24
CA GLY A 288 -23.45 25.33 0.33
C GLY A 288 -23.94 24.32 -0.71
N ASP A 289 -24.44 24.80 -1.86
CA ASP A 289 -25.02 23.94 -2.90
C ASP A 289 -23.97 23.08 -3.63
N ALA A 290 -22.76 23.60 -3.87
CA ALA A 290 -21.70 22.84 -4.55
C ALA A 290 -21.10 21.74 -3.66
N ASP A 291 -20.98 21.99 -2.35
CA ASP A 291 -20.51 20.98 -1.39
C ASP A 291 -21.61 19.93 -1.13
N GLU A 292 -22.90 20.31 -1.13
CA GLU A 292 -24.04 19.36 -1.06
C GLU A 292 -24.21 18.53 -2.34
N GLU A 293 -24.05 19.12 -3.53
CA GLU A 293 -24.12 18.41 -4.81
C GLU A 293 -22.91 17.47 -4.99
N ALA A 294 -21.72 17.89 -4.56
CA ALA A 294 -20.54 17.02 -4.50
C ALA A 294 -20.70 15.89 -3.46
N ALA A 295 -21.30 16.17 -2.30
CA ALA A 295 -21.59 15.16 -1.29
C ALA A 295 -22.68 14.18 -1.76
N ALA A 296 -23.70 14.64 -2.47
CA ALA A 296 -24.74 13.80 -3.07
C ALA A 296 -24.19 12.95 -4.21
N ALA A 297 -23.34 13.51 -5.08
CA ALA A 297 -22.63 12.76 -6.11
C ALA A 297 -21.65 11.74 -5.50
N ALA A 298 -20.95 12.09 -4.42
CA ALA A 298 -20.08 11.17 -3.68
C ALA A 298 -20.88 10.05 -3.01
N ALA A 299 -22.04 10.35 -2.41
CA ALA A 299 -22.93 9.35 -1.82
C ALA A 299 -23.56 8.42 -2.86
N LYS A 300 -23.92 8.95 -4.03
CA LYS A 300 -24.38 8.15 -5.18
C LYS A 300 -23.27 7.24 -5.69
N ARG A 301 -22.05 7.76 -5.89
CA ARG A 301 -20.85 6.98 -6.25
C ARG A 301 -20.50 5.92 -5.20
N GLN A 302 -20.70 6.19 -3.91
CA GLN A 302 -20.49 5.22 -2.84
C GLN A 302 -21.49 4.06 -2.90
N ARG A 303 -22.75 4.35 -3.26
CA ARG A 303 -23.78 3.33 -3.49
C ARG A 303 -23.48 2.51 -4.74
N ASP A 304 -23.06 3.16 -5.82
CA ASP A 304 -22.70 2.49 -7.09
C ASP A 304 -21.44 1.62 -6.92
N ALA A 305 -20.43 2.11 -6.19
CA ALA A 305 -19.23 1.34 -5.83
C ALA A 305 -19.54 0.15 -4.92
N ALA A 306 -20.52 0.29 -4.00
CA ALA A 306 -21.02 -0.81 -3.17
C ALA A 306 -21.84 -1.84 -3.97
N HIS A 307 -22.27 -1.49 -5.19
CA HIS A 307 -23.02 -2.35 -6.11
C HIS A 307 -22.12 -3.08 -7.13
N ASN A 308 -20.82 -3.19 -6.87
CA ASN A 308 -19.91 -3.94 -7.73
C ASN A 308 -20.04 -5.45 -7.50
N GLN A 309 -20.88 -6.11 -8.29
CA GLN A 309 -21.17 -7.54 -8.12
C GLN A 309 -19.97 -8.44 -8.46
N VAL A 310 -19.10 -7.99 -9.36
CA VAL A 310 -17.84 -8.68 -9.69
C VAL A 310 -16.90 -8.71 -8.47
N TYR A 311 -16.77 -7.60 -7.75
CA TYR A 311 -15.97 -7.56 -6.51
C TYR A 311 -16.65 -8.33 -5.37
N GLY A 312 -17.98 -8.30 -5.30
CA GLY A 312 -18.77 -9.15 -4.39
C GLY A 312 -18.54 -10.65 -4.61
N LEU A 313 -18.41 -11.10 -5.86
CA LEU A 313 -18.08 -12.48 -6.19
C LEU A 313 -16.68 -12.87 -5.72
N ILE A 314 -15.68 -11.98 -5.90
CA ILE A 314 -14.32 -12.21 -5.39
C ILE A 314 -14.35 -12.35 -3.86
N ILE A 315 -15.13 -11.52 -3.16
CA ILE A 315 -15.35 -11.65 -1.71
C ILE A 315 -15.92 -13.03 -1.36
N GLY A 316 -16.93 -13.50 -2.09
CA GLY A 316 -17.51 -14.84 -1.89
C GLY A 316 -16.49 -15.96 -2.10
N LEU A 317 -15.65 -15.88 -3.14
CA LEU A 317 -14.60 -16.85 -3.43
C LEU A 317 -13.54 -16.90 -2.31
N LEU A 318 -13.16 -15.75 -1.78
CA LEU A 318 -12.22 -15.64 -0.66
C LEU A 318 -12.79 -16.25 0.63
N GLU A 319 -14.08 -16.07 0.92
CA GLU A 319 -14.73 -16.65 2.11
C GLU A 319 -14.80 -18.17 2.07
N ILE A 320 -14.89 -18.77 0.88
CA ILE A 320 -14.98 -20.23 0.68
C ILE A 320 -13.60 -20.88 0.54
N GLY A 321 -12.53 -20.08 0.44
CA GLY A 321 -11.17 -20.58 0.32
C GLY A 321 -10.75 -20.97 -1.10
N ALA A 322 -11.53 -20.61 -2.12
CA ALA A 322 -11.21 -20.80 -3.54
C ALA A 322 -10.19 -19.74 -4.02
N GLN A 323 -9.01 -19.74 -3.39
CA GLN A 323 -8.00 -18.69 -3.51
C GLN A 323 -7.44 -18.55 -4.92
N GLN A 324 -7.19 -19.66 -5.63
CA GLN A 324 -6.63 -19.63 -6.99
C GLN A 324 -7.52 -18.83 -7.94
N ARG A 325 -8.83 -19.11 -7.97
CA ARG A 325 -9.79 -18.39 -8.82
C ARG A 325 -9.94 -16.92 -8.44
N ALA A 326 -9.93 -16.62 -7.14
CA ALA A 326 -9.96 -15.24 -6.67
C ALA A 326 -8.71 -14.46 -7.12
N PHE A 327 -7.53 -15.07 -7.04
CA PHE A 327 -6.28 -14.46 -7.46
C PHE A 327 -6.16 -14.33 -8.98
N GLU A 328 -6.64 -15.28 -9.76
CA GLU A 328 -6.77 -15.15 -11.23
C GLU A 328 -7.62 -13.92 -11.60
N MET A 329 -8.75 -13.72 -10.93
CA MET A 329 -9.60 -12.55 -11.15
C MET A 329 -8.91 -11.23 -10.75
N ILE A 330 -8.17 -11.23 -9.63
CA ILE A 330 -7.44 -10.04 -9.18
C ILE A 330 -6.28 -9.73 -10.14
N ALA A 331 -5.51 -10.73 -10.56
CA ALA A 331 -4.41 -10.59 -11.51
C ALA A 331 -4.88 -10.00 -12.84
N TRP A 332 -6.04 -10.44 -13.35
CA TRP A 332 -6.63 -9.88 -14.56
C TRP A 332 -6.89 -8.36 -14.47
N PHE A 333 -7.31 -7.86 -13.30
CA PHE A 333 -7.49 -6.42 -13.10
C PHE A 333 -6.14 -5.70 -12.97
N GLN A 334 -5.16 -6.31 -12.28
CA GLN A 334 -3.81 -5.76 -12.13
C GLN A 334 -3.10 -5.60 -13.48
N ASP A 335 -3.25 -6.57 -14.39
CA ASP A 335 -2.70 -6.51 -15.76
C ASP A 335 -3.26 -5.33 -16.58
N LYS A 336 -4.46 -4.86 -16.24
CA LYS A 336 -5.10 -3.68 -16.85
C LYS A 336 -4.82 -2.38 -16.09
N ASN A 337 -3.82 -2.35 -15.19
CA ASN A 337 -3.46 -1.23 -14.31
C ASN A 337 -4.58 -0.78 -13.35
N VAL A 338 -5.49 -1.68 -12.99
CA VAL A 338 -6.55 -1.41 -12.03
C VAL A 338 -6.31 -2.22 -10.77
N ASN A 339 -6.21 -1.56 -9.62
CA ASN A 339 -6.11 -2.27 -8.35
C ASN A 339 -7.51 -2.48 -7.74
N PRO A 340 -8.09 -3.71 -7.80
CA PRO A 340 -9.41 -3.99 -7.26
C PRO A 340 -9.43 -3.86 -5.72
N LEU A 341 -8.27 -3.88 -5.08
CA LEU A 341 -8.10 -3.75 -3.64
C LEU A 341 -8.26 -2.30 -3.14
N THR A 342 -8.53 -1.33 -4.01
CA THR A 342 -9.02 -0.01 -3.56
C THR A 342 -10.45 -0.07 -2.98
N PHE A 343 -11.15 -1.19 -3.19
CA PHE A 343 -12.48 -1.43 -2.65
C PHE A 343 -12.40 -1.96 -1.20
N THR A 344 -12.77 -1.12 -0.23
CA THR A 344 -12.66 -1.41 1.21
C THR A 344 -13.31 -2.73 1.66
N PRO A 345 -14.49 -3.13 1.16
CA PRO A 345 -15.07 -4.43 1.54
C PRO A 345 -14.28 -5.64 1.04
N LEU A 346 -13.56 -5.53 -0.08
CA LEU A 346 -12.70 -6.61 -0.59
C LEU A 346 -11.43 -6.72 0.24
N THR A 347 -10.79 -5.60 0.58
CA THR A 347 -9.58 -5.61 1.41
C THR A 347 -9.84 -6.11 2.81
N THR A 348 -10.92 -5.66 3.45
CA THR A 348 -11.29 -6.13 4.80
C THR A 348 -11.51 -7.64 4.84
N GLN A 349 -12.11 -8.22 3.80
CA GLN A 349 -12.29 -9.67 3.71
C GLN A 349 -10.99 -10.40 3.42
N LEU A 350 -10.14 -9.88 2.54
CA LEU A 350 -8.81 -10.44 2.32
C LEU A 350 -7.96 -10.39 3.61
N CYS A 351 -8.00 -9.28 4.36
CA CYS A 351 -7.37 -9.16 5.67
C CYS A 351 -7.94 -10.17 6.68
N ALA A 352 -9.26 -10.42 6.66
CA ALA A 352 -9.88 -11.44 7.51
C ALA A 352 -9.40 -12.86 7.17
N VAL A 353 -9.29 -13.19 5.88
CA VAL A 353 -8.71 -14.46 5.41
C VAL A 353 -7.27 -14.61 5.90
N VAL A 354 -6.44 -13.58 5.71
CA VAL A 354 -5.05 -13.59 6.17
C VAL A 354 -4.97 -13.74 7.68
N ASN A 355 -5.81 -13.03 8.46
CA ASN A 355 -5.88 -13.17 9.91
C ASN A 355 -6.14 -14.62 10.34
N VAL A 356 -7.12 -15.30 9.71
CA VAL A 356 -7.41 -16.71 10.01
C VAL A 356 -6.22 -17.61 9.63
N MET A 357 -5.53 -17.33 8.54
CA MET A 357 -4.35 -18.10 8.12
C MET A 357 -3.18 -17.98 9.11
N ILE A 358 -2.94 -16.78 9.66
CA ILE A 358 -1.79 -16.50 10.54
C ILE A 358 -2.09 -16.76 12.03
N ASP A 359 -3.34 -16.97 12.42
CA ASP A 359 -3.71 -17.04 13.84
C ASP A 359 -2.96 -18.14 14.61
N ALA A 360 -2.71 -19.30 13.99
CA ALA A 360 -1.93 -20.38 14.60
C ALA A 360 -0.44 -20.01 14.78
N VAL A 361 0.16 -19.32 13.81
CA VAL A 361 1.56 -18.84 13.86
C VAL A 361 1.71 -17.68 14.85
N TYR A 362 0.69 -16.84 14.97
CA TYR A 362 0.68 -15.67 15.85
C TYR A 362 0.35 -16.02 17.30
N ALA A 363 -0.44 -17.06 17.56
CA ALA A 363 -0.81 -17.52 18.90
C ALA A 363 0.38 -17.58 19.90
N PRO A 364 1.53 -18.22 19.57
CA PRO A 364 2.68 -18.28 20.48
C PRO A 364 3.42 -16.94 20.64
N LEU A 365 3.24 -16.00 19.72
CA LEU A 365 3.82 -14.65 19.78
C LEU A 365 2.94 -13.66 20.56
N SER A 366 1.67 -14.00 20.75
CA SER A 366 0.70 -13.16 21.44
C SER A 366 0.81 -13.31 22.97
N SER A 367 0.47 -12.26 23.70
CA SER A 367 0.37 -12.29 25.17
C SER A 367 -0.74 -13.20 25.70
N ARG A 368 -1.57 -13.81 24.83
CA ARG A 368 -2.52 -14.86 25.23
C ARG A 368 -1.80 -16.10 25.78
N SER A 369 -0.57 -16.35 25.33
CA SER A 369 0.30 -17.40 25.89
C SER A 369 0.71 -17.15 27.34
N LEU A 370 0.64 -15.90 27.82
CA LEU A 370 1.01 -15.52 29.18
C LEU A 370 -0.14 -15.71 30.19
N GLN A 371 -1.35 -16.07 29.74
CA GLN A 371 -2.54 -16.34 30.59
C GLN A 371 -2.82 -15.29 31.69
N LEU A 372 -2.38 -14.03 31.52
CA LEU A 372 -2.53 -12.95 32.52
C LEU A 372 -3.97 -12.43 32.64
N VAL A 373 -4.88 -12.90 31.77
CA VAL A 373 -6.33 -12.76 31.92
C VAL A 373 -6.88 -14.18 31.92
N GLU A 374 -7.30 -14.66 33.08
CA GLU A 374 -8.07 -15.90 33.20
C GLU A 374 -9.33 -15.77 32.34
N GLU A 375 -9.58 -16.74 31.46
CA GLU A 375 -10.92 -16.98 30.93
C GLU A 375 -11.78 -17.51 32.09
N GLY A 376 -12.38 -16.58 32.83
CA GLY A 376 -13.45 -16.89 33.77
C GLY A 376 -14.73 -17.29 33.05
N ASP A 377 -14.71 -18.40 32.30
CA ASP A 377 -15.87 -18.94 31.60
C ASP A 377 -16.49 -20.11 32.38
N LYS A 378 -16.89 -19.80 33.62
CA LYS A 378 -17.73 -20.67 34.48
C LYS A 378 -18.93 -19.92 35.04
N SER A 379 -19.59 -19.08 34.26
CA SER A 379 -20.95 -18.63 34.55
C SER A 379 -21.57 -17.89 33.37
N GLU A 380 -22.05 -18.61 32.35
CA GLU A 380 -23.16 -18.10 31.52
C GLU A 380 -23.87 -19.23 30.74
N MET A 381 -24.22 -20.31 31.46
CA MET A 381 -25.35 -21.15 31.07
C MET A 381 -26.65 -20.48 31.57
N ALA A 382 -27.11 -19.46 30.84
CA ALA A 382 -28.52 -19.03 30.70
C ALA A 382 -28.59 -17.54 30.34
N LEU A 383 -28.84 -17.22 29.06
CA LEU A 383 -29.87 -16.28 28.59
C LEU A 383 -29.66 -16.00 27.09
N LYS A 384 -30.47 -16.67 26.26
CA LYS A 384 -30.65 -16.32 24.85
C LYS A 384 -31.49 -15.03 24.71
N LYS A 385 -31.10 -14.23 23.69
CA LYS A 385 -31.81 -13.11 23.00
C LYS A 385 -31.58 -11.68 23.53
N LYS A 386 -30.76 -10.89 22.82
CA LYS A 386 -31.18 -9.88 21.82
C LYS A 386 -29.97 -9.15 21.19
N SER A 387 -29.88 -9.23 19.86
CA SER A 387 -29.37 -8.24 18.89
C SER A 387 -28.14 -7.34 19.22
N SER A 388 -27.01 -7.61 18.55
CA SER A 388 -26.20 -6.66 17.73
C SER A 388 -25.15 -7.45 16.92
N PRO A 389 -24.83 -7.08 15.65
CA PRO A 389 -24.12 -7.95 14.71
C PRO A 389 -22.66 -7.50 14.51
N SER A 390 -21.76 -7.97 15.35
CA SER A 390 -20.32 -7.97 15.02
C SER A 390 -19.63 -8.95 15.96
N GLN A 391 -18.87 -9.88 15.40
CA GLN A 391 -18.18 -10.98 16.09
C GLN A 391 -19.04 -12.22 16.35
N GLN A 392 -19.56 -12.83 15.28
CA GLN A 392 -19.65 -14.29 15.26
C GLN A 392 -18.31 -14.82 14.75
N THR A 393 -17.46 -15.23 15.67
CA THR A 393 -16.36 -16.17 15.41
C THR A 393 -16.96 -17.51 15.01
N THR A 394 -17.43 -17.61 13.76
CA THR A 394 -17.62 -18.91 13.13
C THR A 394 -16.25 -19.47 12.83
N GLU A 395 -15.91 -20.61 13.44
CA GLU A 395 -14.83 -21.48 12.96
C GLU A 395 -15.05 -21.73 11.45
N ASN A 396 -14.31 -20.98 10.62
CA ASN A 396 -14.31 -21.11 9.17
C ASN A 396 -13.28 -22.17 8.80
N ARG A 397 -13.69 -23.45 8.85
CA ARG A 397 -12.87 -24.61 8.42
C ARG A 397 -12.54 -24.66 6.92
N TYR A 398 -13.03 -23.71 6.12
CA TYR A 398 -12.73 -23.62 4.70
C TYR A 398 -11.32 -23.11 4.39
N ILE A 399 -10.77 -22.28 5.29
CA ILE A 399 -9.44 -21.69 5.12
C ILE A 399 -8.47 -22.47 6.01
N ARG A 400 -7.46 -23.09 5.40
CA ARG A 400 -6.42 -23.82 6.13
C ARG A 400 -5.52 -22.83 6.88
N ALA A 401 -5.51 -22.93 8.20
CA ALA A 401 -4.53 -22.22 9.03
C ALA A 401 -3.12 -22.74 8.74
N VAL A 402 -2.16 -21.82 8.69
CA VAL A 402 -0.76 -22.13 8.45
C VAL A 402 -0.10 -22.52 9.77
N ALA A 403 0.68 -23.61 9.79
CA ALA A 403 1.26 -24.14 11.03
C ALA A 403 2.72 -23.70 11.26
N THR A 404 3.46 -23.46 10.18
CA THR A 404 4.90 -23.16 10.24
C THR A 404 5.26 -21.79 9.64
N PHE A 405 6.38 -21.21 10.09
CA PHE A 405 6.90 -19.94 9.55
C PHE A 405 7.31 -20.05 8.08
N GLU A 406 7.76 -21.21 7.61
CA GLU A 406 8.15 -21.46 6.22
C GLU A 406 6.92 -21.56 5.30
N GLU A 407 5.88 -22.27 5.72
CA GLU A 407 4.60 -22.27 5.01
C GLU A 407 4.02 -20.85 4.94
N CYS A 408 4.15 -20.06 6.01
CA CYS A 408 3.71 -18.66 6.04
C CYS A 408 4.44 -17.81 5.00
N ALA A 409 5.75 -18.02 4.83
CA ALA A 409 6.52 -17.33 3.81
C ALA A 409 6.08 -17.69 2.39
N SER A 410 5.77 -18.96 2.14
CA SER A 410 5.38 -19.45 0.82
C SER A 410 3.94 -19.08 0.42
N THR A 411 2.98 -19.10 1.37
CA THR A 411 1.55 -18.91 1.04
C THR A 411 1.02 -17.54 1.43
N VAL A 412 1.45 -16.97 2.55
CA VAL A 412 0.87 -15.72 3.08
C VAL A 412 1.57 -14.49 2.53
N PHE A 413 2.91 -14.49 2.44
CA PHE A 413 3.64 -13.30 1.97
C PHE A 413 3.32 -12.88 0.54
N PRO A 414 3.11 -13.78 -0.44
CA PRO A 414 2.63 -13.37 -1.76
C PRO A 414 1.26 -12.68 -1.71
N ILE A 415 0.36 -13.14 -0.85
CA ILE A 415 -0.97 -12.54 -0.65
C ILE A 415 -0.84 -11.13 -0.07
N VAL A 416 0.05 -10.96 0.93
CA VAL A 416 0.31 -9.65 1.54
C VAL A 416 1.01 -8.72 0.55
N GLU A 417 1.92 -9.24 -0.29
CA GLU A 417 2.58 -8.47 -1.35
C GLU A 417 1.57 -7.98 -2.40
N MET A 418 0.59 -8.81 -2.78
CA MET A 418 -0.53 -8.35 -3.63
C MET A 418 -1.40 -7.29 -2.95
N LEU A 419 -1.54 -7.36 -1.62
CA LEU A 419 -2.29 -6.38 -0.83
C LEU A 419 -1.62 -4.99 -0.85
N GLY A 420 -0.29 -4.96 -0.83
CA GLY A 420 0.49 -3.75 -1.04
C GLY A 420 0.18 -2.65 -0.01
N PRO A 421 -0.09 -1.40 -0.45
CA PRO A 421 -0.34 -0.27 0.45
C PRO A 421 -1.70 -0.32 1.16
N GLN A 422 -2.62 -1.21 0.74
CA GLN A 422 -3.99 -1.28 1.28
C GLN A 422 -4.08 -1.90 2.68
N LEU A 423 -2.95 -2.35 3.23
CA LEU A 423 -2.88 -2.98 4.55
C LEU A 423 -3.29 -2.02 5.68
N HIS A 424 -3.25 -0.71 5.43
CA HIS A 424 -3.59 0.33 6.38
C HIS A 424 -5.04 0.25 6.91
N HIS A 425 -5.95 -0.42 6.18
CA HIS A 425 -7.34 -0.62 6.62
C HIS A 425 -7.48 -1.55 7.84
N ASP A 426 -6.55 -2.48 8.04
CA ASP A 426 -6.53 -3.37 9.22
C ASP A 426 -5.21 -3.21 9.98
N GLN A 427 -5.22 -2.27 10.93
CA GLN A 427 -4.08 -1.99 11.80
C GLN A 427 -3.70 -3.22 12.64
N PHE A 428 -4.66 -4.04 13.05
CA PHE A 428 -4.37 -5.20 13.88
C PHE A 428 -3.58 -6.25 13.09
N LEU A 429 -4.01 -6.55 11.87
CA LEU A 429 -3.27 -7.42 10.96
C LEU A 429 -1.85 -6.88 10.70
N PHE A 430 -1.72 -5.57 10.47
CA PHE A 430 -0.41 -4.95 10.26
C PHE A 430 0.53 -5.21 11.46
N THR A 431 0.05 -5.01 12.70
CA THR A 431 0.87 -5.28 13.89
C THR A 431 1.21 -6.77 14.07
N LYS A 432 0.29 -7.68 13.76
CA LYS A 432 0.55 -9.13 13.80
C LYS A 432 1.66 -9.52 12.82
N LEU A 433 1.55 -9.05 11.58
CA LEU A 433 2.52 -9.34 10.52
C LEU A 433 3.91 -8.79 10.88
N LEU A 434 4.00 -7.56 11.39
CA LEU A 434 5.28 -6.99 11.85
C LEU A 434 5.92 -7.83 12.96
N ARG A 435 5.15 -8.37 13.91
CA ARG A 435 5.66 -9.24 14.98
C ARG A 435 6.13 -10.60 14.45
N ILE A 436 5.38 -11.21 13.52
CA ILE A 436 5.77 -12.48 12.89
C ILE A 436 7.07 -12.30 12.12
N VAL A 437 7.14 -11.27 11.27
CA VAL A 437 8.31 -10.96 10.45
C VAL A 437 9.51 -10.57 11.33
N GLY A 438 9.30 -9.82 12.40
CA GLY A 438 10.32 -9.49 13.38
C GLY A 438 10.91 -10.75 14.04
N LYS A 439 10.07 -11.70 14.47
CA LYS A 439 10.55 -12.97 15.02
C LYS A 439 11.32 -13.80 13.99
N MET A 440 10.80 -13.90 12.77
CA MET A 440 11.48 -14.62 11.68
C MET A 440 12.85 -14.01 11.40
N LEU A 441 12.96 -12.68 11.39
CA LEU A 441 14.24 -12.00 11.22
C LEU A 441 15.19 -12.29 12.39
N GLU A 442 14.73 -12.19 13.64
CA GLU A 442 15.53 -12.54 14.82
C GLU A 442 16.04 -13.99 14.79
N ASP A 443 15.19 -14.94 14.38
CA ASP A 443 15.56 -16.35 14.30
C ASP A 443 16.64 -16.58 13.22
N GLN A 444 16.61 -15.84 12.10
CA GLN A 444 17.67 -15.89 11.09
C GLN A 444 18.97 -15.21 11.57
N LEU A 445 18.88 -14.11 12.32
CA LEU A 445 20.04 -13.44 12.91
C LEU A 445 20.72 -14.28 14.01
N LYS A 446 19.96 -15.14 14.72
CA LYS A 446 20.48 -16.05 15.74
C LYS A 446 21.12 -17.32 15.17
N LYS A 447 20.83 -17.68 13.90
CA LYS A 447 21.55 -18.78 13.24
C LYS A 447 23.01 -18.39 13.06
N PRO A 448 23.98 -19.20 13.55
CA PRO A 448 25.38 -18.91 13.33
C PRO A 448 25.64 -18.94 11.83
N LYS A 449 26.16 -17.84 11.27
CA LYS A 449 26.69 -17.83 9.91
C LYS A 449 27.76 -18.91 9.84
N ALA A 450 27.47 -20.02 9.18
CA ALA A 450 28.47 -21.04 8.92
C ALA A 450 29.62 -20.38 8.17
N THR A 451 30.83 -20.53 8.71
CA THR A 451 32.08 -20.04 8.17
C THR A 451 32.30 -20.64 6.79
N SER A 452 31.97 -19.90 5.73
CA SER A 452 32.55 -20.08 4.40
C SER A 452 33.19 -18.76 4.02
N GLU A 453 34.43 -18.59 4.47
CA GLU A 453 35.34 -17.58 3.92
C GLU A 453 35.59 -17.92 2.45
N GLY A 454 35.29 -16.95 1.58
CA GLY A 454 35.63 -17.03 0.15
C GLY A 454 34.50 -17.50 -0.73
N GLU A 455 33.54 -16.62 -1.03
CA GLU A 455 33.11 -16.37 -2.41
C GLU A 455 32.27 -15.09 -2.48
N SER A 456 32.73 -14.18 -3.31
CA SER A 456 32.11 -12.90 -3.63
C SER A 456 30.81 -13.11 -4.40
N GLY A 457 29.70 -13.11 -3.68
CA GLY A 457 28.34 -13.15 -4.24
C GLY A 457 27.34 -13.39 -3.13
N LYS A 458 27.02 -12.36 -2.33
CA LYS A 458 26.03 -12.45 -1.26
C LYS A 458 24.63 -12.64 -1.86
N GLU A 459 24.25 -13.87 -2.19
CA GLU A 459 22.83 -14.20 -2.24
C GLU A 459 22.34 -14.20 -0.80
N ASP A 460 21.71 -13.09 -0.40
CA ASP A 460 21.00 -13.00 0.88
C ASP A 460 20.03 -14.19 0.98
N ASP A 461 19.89 -14.79 2.17
CA ASP A 461 18.94 -15.88 2.41
C ASP A 461 17.58 -15.57 1.77
N PRO A 462 16.92 -16.52 1.10
CA PRO A 462 15.67 -16.27 0.37
C PRO A 462 14.59 -15.64 1.25
N VAL A 463 14.54 -16.03 2.53
CA VAL A 463 13.63 -15.46 3.53
C VAL A 463 13.93 -13.98 3.79
N VAL A 464 15.20 -13.59 3.89
CA VAL A 464 15.59 -12.19 4.08
C VAL A 464 15.21 -11.36 2.86
N GLN A 465 15.39 -11.88 1.65
CA GLN A 465 14.94 -11.21 0.43
C GLN A 465 13.42 -11.04 0.39
N THR A 466 12.64 -12.05 0.78
CA THR A 466 11.18 -11.94 0.89
C THR A 466 10.77 -10.88 1.92
N ILE A 467 11.45 -10.83 3.07
CA ILE A 467 11.22 -9.80 4.10
C ILE A 467 11.51 -8.40 3.54
N LYS A 468 12.64 -8.22 2.83
CA LYS A 468 12.98 -6.95 2.17
C LYS A 468 11.88 -6.53 1.18
N SER A 469 11.42 -7.45 0.32
CA SER A 469 10.31 -7.21 -0.61
C SER A 469 9.05 -6.74 0.12
N LEU A 470 8.70 -7.42 1.21
CA LEU A 470 7.52 -7.12 2.01
C LEU A 470 7.60 -5.72 2.64
N VAL A 471 8.75 -5.37 3.23
CA VAL A 471 8.97 -4.04 3.84
C VAL A 471 8.78 -2.93 2.82
N VAL A 472 9.36 -3.08 1.63
CA VAL A 472 9.37 -2.06 0.59
C VAL A 472 8.02 -1.95 -0.13
N LYS A 473 7.42 -3.07 -0.52
CA LYS A 473 6.19 -3.07 -1.33
C LYS A 473 4.91 -2.93 -0.51
N THR A 474 4.94 -3.29 0.78
CA THR A 474 3.72 -3.33 1.62
C THR A 474 3.82 -2.42 2.84
N PHE A 475 4.76 -2.67 3.77
CA PHE A 475 4.75 -2.03 5.09
C PHE A 475 5.06 -0.53 5.04
N LEU A 476 6.08 -0.11 4.29
CA LEU A 476 6.45 1.30 4.15
C LEU A 476 5.36 2.10 3.41
N PRO A 477 4.84 1.65 2.25
CA PRO A 477 3.68 2.28 1.60
C PRO A 477 2.42 2.32 2.47
N ALA A 478 2.12 1.25 3.20
CA ALA A 478 0.95 1.20 4.08
C ALA A 478 1.06 2.17 5.26
N LEU A 479 2.27 2.36 5.82
CA LEU A 479 2.53 3.35 6.87
C LEU A 479 2.20 4.78 6.39
N SER A 480 2.50 5.10 5.13
CA SER A 480 2.20 6.41 4.53
C SER A 480 0.69 6.69 4.43
N LEU A 481 -0.12 5.66 4.18
CA LEU A 481 -1.58 5.80 4.08
C LEU A 481 -2.29 5.77 5.44
N GLN A 482 -1.68 5.17 6.46
CA GLN A 482 -2.28 5.05 7.78
C GLN A 482 -2.50 6.43 8.45
N SER A 483 -3.54 6.49 9.29
CA SER A 483 -3.65 7.55 10.29
C SER A 483 -2.51 7.44 11.32
N CYS A 484 -2.14 8.54 11.96
CA CYS A 484 -0.97 8.61 12.83
C CYS A 484 -1.04 7.58 13.97
N ASP A 485 -0.26 6.50 13.85
CA ASP A 485 0.03 5.58 14.94
C ASP A 485 1.54 5.50 15.17
N PRO A 486 2.06 6.02 16.29
CA PRO A 486 3.47 5.88 16.62
C PRO A 486 3.88 4.41 16.81
N SER A 487 2.97 3.52 17.24
CA SER A 487 3.32 2.15 17.62
C SER A 487 3.79 1.33 16.42
N THR A 488 3.12 1.45 15.27
CA THR A 488 3.53 0.80 14.03
C THR A 488 4.89 1.30 13.56
N ALA A 489 5.16 2.60 13.69
CA ALA A 489 6.47 3.17 13.34
C ALA A 489 7.61 2.65 14.23
N PHE A 490 7.36 2.43 15.52
CA PHE A 490 8.35 1.80 16.43
C PHE A 490 8.58 0.33 16.08
N MET A 491 7.53 -0.44 15.85
CA MET A 491 7.66 -1.86 15.44
C MET A 491 8.37 -2.00 14.09
N LEU A 492 8.08 -1.12 13.14
CA LEU A 492 8.76 -1.11 11.85
C LEU A 492 10.23 -0.71 11.97
N TRP A 493 10.56 0.23 12.87
CA TRP A 493 11.96 0.54 13.19
C TRP A 493 12.69 -0.66 13.79
N ASP A 494 12.05 -1.41 14.69
CA ASP A 494 12.64 -2.59 15.29
C ASP A 494 13.02 -3.67 14.26
N LEU A 495 12.27 -3.73 13.15
CA LEU A 495 12.60 -4.57 11.99
C LEU A 495 13.73 -3.95 11.14
N ILE A 496 13.62 -2.67 10.80
CA ILE A 496 14.52 -1.97 9.87
C ILE A 496 15.93 -1.77 10.46
N LYS A 497 16.04 -1.55 11.78
CA LYS A 497 17.32 -1.34 12.47
C LYS A 497 18.28 -2.53 12.40
N ALA A 498 17.78 -3.73 12.11
CA ALA A 498 18.58 -4.93 11.95
C ALA A 498 19.40 -4.94 10.64
N PHE A 499 19.00 -4.14 9.64
CA PHE A 499 19.71 -4.03 8.38
C PHE A 499 20.82 -2.97 8.43
N PRO A 500 21.94 -3.18 7.69
CA PRO A 500 22.98 -2.15 7.51
C PRO A 500 22.44 -0.88 6.86
N CYS A 501 23.07 0.27 7.15
CA CYS A 501 22.71 1.60 6.64
C CYS A 501 22.41 1.63 5.15
N ASP A 502 23.29 1.01 4.35
CA ASP A 502 23.22 1.04 2.89
C ASP A 502 21.96 0.36 2.36
N GLU A 503 21.49 -0.70 3.03
CA GLU A 503 20.26 -1.40 2.69
C GLU A 503 19.03 -0.59 3.13
N ARG A 504 19.07 0.03 4.32
CA ARG A 504 17.98 0.89 4.79
C ARG A 504 17.75 2.06 3.85
N TYR A 505 18.82 2.70 3.38
CA TYR A 505 18.72 3.84 2.47
C TYR A 505 18.21 3.42 1.08
N ARG A 506 18.53 2.22 0.60
CA ARG A 506 17.90 1.65 -0.60
C ARG A 506 16.40 1.42 -0.41
N MET A 507 15.97 0.89 0.74
CA MET A 507 14.55 0.75 1.05
C MET A 507 13.82 2.10 1.10
N TYR A 508 14.45 3.13 1.68
CA TYR A 508 13.88 4.49 1.69
C TYR A 508 13.81 5.13 0.30
N LEU A 509 14.77 4.84 -0.58
CA LEU A 509 14.72 5.27 -1.97
C LEU A 509 13.55 4.61 -2.71
N GLN A 510 13.38 3.29 -2.57
CA GLN A 510 12.25 2.57 -3.16
C GLN A 510 10.91 3.03 -2.57
N TRP A 511 10.87 3.38 -1.28
CA TRP A 511 9.69 3.99 -0.66
C TRP A 511 9.36 5.34 -1.29
N LEU A 512 10.35 6.16 -1.65
CA LEU A 512 10.14 7.41 -2.38
C LEU A 512 9.62 7.16 -3.81
N GLU A 513 10.11 6.13 -4.49
CA GLU A 513 9.63 5.72 -5.82
C GLU A 513 8.19 5.18 -5.79
N ALA A 514 7.76 4.58 -4.67
CA ALA A 514 6.39 4.11 -4.48
C ALA A 514 5.36 5.25 -4.60
N TYR A 515 5.71 6.47 -4.17
CA TYR A 515 4.85 7.65 -4.36
C TYR A 515 4.61 7.97 -5.83
N LEU A 516 5.52 7.63 -6.75
CA LEU A 516 5.31 7.81 -8.19
C LEU A 516 4.43 6.70 -8.79
N THR A 517 4.43 5.52 -8.18
CA THR A 517 3.76 4.33 -8.70
C THR A 517 2.28 4.29 -8.29
N TYR A 518 1.96 4.61 -7.03
CA TYR A 518 0.60 4.48 -6.50
C TYR A 518 -0.12 5.84 -6.45
N PRO A 519 -1.26 6.02 -7.17
CA PRO A 519 -2.01 7.29 -7.19
C PRO A 519 -2.51 7.76 -5.81
N GLU A 520 -2.86 6.82 -4.93
CA GLU A 520 -3.30 7.14 -3.56
C GLU A 520 -2.19 7.78 -2.73
N LEU A 521 -0.94 7.32 -2.92
CA LEU A 521 0.23 7.92 -2.29
C LEU A 521 0.51 9.31 -2.84
N GLN A 522 0.29 9.57 -4.14
CA GLN A 522 0.44 10.90 -4.73
C GLN A 522 -0.54 11.90 -4.13
N PHE A 523 -1.80 11.49 -3.95
CA PHE A 523 -2.80 12.30 -3.28
C PHE A 523 -2.39 12.58 -1.83
N ARG A 524 -1.95 11.55 -1.10
CA ARG A 524 -1.50 11.68 0.28
C ARG A 524 -0.25 12.56 0.42
N GLU A 525 0.69 12.48 -0.52
CA GLU A 525 1.86 13.36 -0.60
C GLU A 525 1.43 14.83 -0.67
N ALA A 526 0.49 15.16 -1.56
CA ALA A 526 0.02 16.52 -1.73
C ALA A 526 -0.62 17.09 -0.45
N GLU A 527 -1.44 16.29 0.23
CA GLU A 527 -2.05 16.63 1.52
C GLU A 527 -0.99 16.84 2.63
N VAL A 528 0.00 15.93 2.70
CA VAL A 528 1.10 16.00 3.67
C VAL A 528 1.97 17.23 3.41
N VAL A 529 2.26 17.57 2.16
CA VAL A 529 3.00 18.79 1.79
C VAL A 529 2.24 20.03 2.25
N GLN A 530 0.92 20.10 2.03
CA GLN A 530 0.11 21.24 2.46
C GLN A 530 0.09 21.38 3.99
N SER A 531 -0.15 20.29 4.70
CA SER A 531 -0.14 20.22 6.16
C SER A 531 1.22 20.61 6.74
N THR A 532 2.32 20.10 6.17
CA THR A 532 3.68 20.43 6.60
C THR A 532 3.98 21.92 6.38
N ARG A 533 3.63 22.48 5.22
CA ARG A 533 3.78 23.92 4.96
C ARG A 533 2.92 24.78 5.90
N ALA A 534 1.76 24.30 6.33
CA ALA A 534 0.92 24.99 7.30
C ALA A 534 1.56 25.03 8.70
N VAL A 535 2.17 23.92 9.13
CA VAL A 535 2.91 23.86 10.40
C VAL A 535 4.15 24.77 10.34
N MET A 536 4.93 24.70 9.26
CA MET A 536 6.14 25.50 9.10
C MET A 536 5.88 27.01 9.07
N ARG A 537 4.76 27.46 8.49
CA ARG A 537 4.35 28.89 8.52
C ARG A 537 4.06 29.43 9.93
N ARG A 538 3.79 28.55 10.89
CA ARG A 538 3.46 28.90 12.29
C ARG A 538 4.60 28.58 13.25
N LEU A 539 5.71 28.05 12.74
CA LEU A 539 6.86 27.63 13.53
C LEU A 539 7.68 28.85 13.93
N THR A 540 7.60 29.22 15.21
CA THR A 540 8.44 30.23 15.85
C THR A 540 9.12 29.61 17.07
N ALA A 541 10.18 30.24 17.58
CA ALA A 541 10.90 29.76 18.78
C ALA A 541 9.93 29.54 19.97
N ASP A 542 9.03 30.49 20.23
CA ASP A 542 8.06 30.42 21.34
C ASP A 542 7.03 29.28 21.17
N ARG A 543 6.68 28.95 19.92
CA ARG A 543 5.67 27.93 19.59
C ARG A 543 6.28 26.59 19.17
N ALA A 544 7.58 26.41 19.33
CA ALA A 544 8.29 25.21 18.87
C ALA A 544 7.69 23.92 19.45
N LYS A 545 7.34 23.89 20.75
CA LYS A 545 6.77 22.71 21.42
C LYS A 545 5.37 22.32 20.94
N LEU A 546 4.50 23.30 20.68
CA LEU A 546 3.14 23.05 20.17
C LEU A 546 3.21 22.59 18.71
N SER A 547 4.02 23.27 17.91
CA SER A 547 4.26 22.92 16.52
C SER A 547 4.95 21.56 16.39
N ALA A 548 5.78 21.16 17.35
CA ALA A 548 6.38 19.84 17.43
C ALA A 548 5.33 18.73 17.45
N ARG A 549 4.26 18.88 18.25
CA ARG A 549 3.20 17.87 18.35
C ARG A 549 2.37 17.74 17.07
N SER A 550 2.03 18.87 16.45
CA SER A 550 1.33 18.86 15.16
C SER A 550 2.21 18.29 14.06
N LEU A 551 3.52 18.58 14.09
CA LEU A 551 4.49 18.06 13.14
C LEU A 551 4.60 16.54 13.28
N THR A 552 4.71 16.01 14.50
CA THR A 552 4.84 14.58 14.72
C THR A 552 3.66 13.77 14.24
N HIS A 553 2.44 14.32 14.33
CA HIS A 553 1.25 13.66 13.81
C HIS A 553 1.34 13.38 12.30
N VAL A 554 2.02 14.25 11.55
CA VAL A 554 2.24 14.07 10.10
C VAL A 554 3.53 13.30 9.83
N ALA A 555 4.56 13.52 10.64
CA ALA A 555 5.88 12.90 10.46
C ALA A 555 5.92 11.40 10.79
N HIS A 556 5.05 10.90 11.67
CA HIS A 556 5.03 9.46 12.00
C HIS A 556 4.49 8.59 10.86
N SER A 557 3.50 9.07 10.12
CA SER A 557 2.98 8.37 8.94
C SER A 557 3.84 8.61 7.70
N ASN A 558 4.25 9.87 7.46
CA ASN A 558 4.94 10.27 6.23
C ASN A 558 6.24 11.04 6.49
N PRO A 559 7.28 10.43 7.09
CA PRO A 559 8.52 11.12 7.43
C PRO A 559 9.29 11.65 6.20
N LEU A 560 9.35 10.88 5.10
CA LEU A 560 10.08 11.26 3.89
C LEU A 560 9.63 12.63 3.34
N ILE A 561 8.33 12.77 3.11
CA ILE A 561 7.75 13.96 2.49
C ILE A 561 7.82 15.17 3.43
N VAL A 562 7.58 14.96 4.72
CA VAL A 562 7.65 16.00 5.75
C VAL A 562 9.06 16.58 5.81
N PHE A 563 10.09 15.74 6.01
CA PHE A 563 11.45 16.22 6.14
C PHE A 563 11.99 16.82 4.85
N ARG A 564 11.61 16.27 3.68
CA ARG A 564 11.99 16.84 2.39
C ARG A 564 11.42 18.25 2.20
N THR A 565 10.17 18.45 2.61
CA THR A 565 9.52 19.77 2.53
C THR A 565 10.15 20.76 3.51
N MET A 566 10.48 20.32 4.73
CA MET A 566 11.12 21.16 5.74
C MET A 566 12.54 21.56 5.35
N LEU A 567 13.36 20.62 4.87
CA LEU A 567 14.74 20.91 4.47
C LEU A 567 14.81 21.89 3.29
N ARG A 568 13.88 21.80 2.33
CA ARG A 568 13.78 22.80 1.24
C ARG A 568 13.47 24.21 1.76
N GLN A 569 12.69 24.34 2.84
CA GLN A 569 12.46 25.63 3.46
C GLN A 569 13.67 26.12 4.24
N ILE A 570 14.38 25.23 4.94
CA ILE A 570 15.63 25.56 5.65
C ILE A 570 16.72 26.04 4.69
N GLN A 571 16.82 25.44 3.50
CA GLN A 571 17.75 25.87 2.43
C GLN A 571 17.58 27.36 2.04
N SER A 572 16.41 27.96 2.31
CA SER A 572 16.11 29.36 2.00
C SER A 572 16.14 30.26 3.23
N TYR A 573 16.03 29.71 4.45
CA TYR A 573 15.79 30.48 5.68
C TYR A 573 16.56 29.89 6.89
N ASP A 574 17.74 30.45 7.17
CA ASP A 574 18.62 29.99 8.27
C ASP A 574 18.04 30.18 9.67
N ASN A 575 17.24 31.23 9.87
CA ASN A 575 16.63 31.54 11.17
C ASN A 575 15.65 30.45 11.65
N LEU A 576 15.16 29.59 10.75
CA LEU A 576 14.27 28.48 11.09
C LEU A 576 15.01 27.24 11.62
N ILE A 577 16.35 27.18 11.52
CA ILE A 577 17.12 25.98 11.89
C ILE A 577 16.88 25.59 13.35
N GLN A 578 17.05 26.51 14.30
CA GLN A 578 16.91 26.20 15.73
C GLN A 578 15.48 25.77 16.11
N PRO A 579 14.41 26.51 15.74
CA PRO A 579 13.03 26.08 15.97
C PRO A 579 12.69 24.71 15.35
N VAL A 580 13.22 24.40 14.17
CA VAL A 580 13.00 23.11 13.51
C VAL A 580 13.68 21.96 14.27
N VAL A 581 14.95 22.13 14.67
CA VAL A 581 15.69 21.11 15.43
C VAL A 581 14.99 20.82 16.77
N GLU A 582 14.42 21.84 17.41
CA GLU A 582 13.61 21.66 18.62
C GLU A 582 12.28 20.94 18.36
N ALA A 583 11.66 21.16 17.20
CA ALA A 583 10.40 20.53 16.82
C ALA A 583 10.53 19.01 16.64
N PHE A 584 11.73 18.49 16.36
CA PHE A 584 11.97 17.06 16.21
C PHE A 584 11.98 16.25 17.51
N LYS A 585 11.81 16.89 18.68
CA LYS A 585 11.92 16.23 19.99
C LYS A 585 11.08 14.96 20.13
N PHE A 586 9.89 14.94 19.51
CA PHE A 586 8.94 13.82 19.62
C PHE A 586 8.95 12.88 18.41
N VAL A 587 9.84 13.09 17.44
CA VAL A 587 9.93 12.25 16.23
C VAL A 587 10.44 10.85 16.61
N THR A 588 9.88 9.81 15.96
CA THR A 588 10.26 8.41 16.17
C THR A 588 11.69 8.14 15.69
N PRO A 589 12.37 7.10 16.21
CA PRO A 589 13.68 6.69 15.71
C PRO A 589 13.71 6.45 14.19
N LEU A 590 12.66 5.83 13.63
CA LEU A 590 12.47 5.69 12.19
C LEU A 590 12.50 7.05 11.48
N GLY A 591 11.74 8.03 11.98
CA GLY A 591 11.71 9.36 11.41
C GLY A 591 13.08 10.05 11.47
N MET A 592 13.84 9.86 12.54
CA MET A 592 15.19 10.42 12.67
C MET A 592 16.19 9.80 11.68
N ASP A 593 16.11 8.49 11.44
CA ASP A 593 16.95 7.81 10.43
C ASP A 593 16.57 8.23 9.00
N VAL A 594 15.27 8.32 8.72
CA VAL A 594 14.74 8.84 7.46
C VAL A 594 15.19 10.28 7.24
N LEU A 595 15.20 11.12 8.27
CA LEU A 595 15.72 12.50 8.18
C LEU A 595 17.21 12.53 7.78
N SER A 596 18.03 11.61 8.30
CA SER A 596 19.43 11.48 7.85
C SER A 596 19.52 11.12 6.36
N PHE A 597 18.70 10.17 5.89
CA PHE A 597 18.63 9.83 4.47
C PHE A 597 18.19 11.02 3.61
N VAL A 598 17.13 11.73 4.00
CA VAL A 598 16.63 12.89 3.25
C VAL A 598 17.68 14.01 3.23
N LEU A 599 18.43 14.21 4.33
CA LEU A 599 19.53 15.17 4.37
C LEU A 599 20.61 14.83 3.33
N VAL A 600 21.07 13.58 3.27
CA VAL A 600 22.03 13.13 2.25
C VAL A 600 21.45 13.26 0.84
N SER A 601 20.17 12.93 0.64
CA SER A 601 19.48 13.06 -0.65
C SER A 601 19.35 14.53 -1.11
N GLU A 602 19.13 15.47 -0.20
CA GLU A 602 19.09 16.90 -0.53
C GLU A 602 20.48 17.46 -0.82
N LEU A 603 21.52 16.99 -0.12
CA LEU A 603 22.92 17.34 -0.41
C LEU A 603 23.42 16.75 -1.74
N SER A 604 22.94 15.57 -2.14
CA SER A 604 23.34 14.92 -3.39
C SER A 604 22.71 15.53 -4.64
N LYS A 605 21.77 16.46 -4.52
CA LYS A 605 21.12 17.08 -5.68
C LYS A 605 22.12 17.93 -6.49
N PRO A 606 22.03 17.90 -7.83
CA PRO A 606 22.85 18.77 -8.67
C PRO A 606 22.36 20.22 -8.55
N GLN A 607 22.91 20.96 -7.59
CA GLN A 607 22.72 22.40 -7.42
C GLN A 607 24.09 23.09 -7.44
N LYS A 608 24.13 24.35 -7.89
CA LYS A 608 25.37 25.13 -7.87
C LYS A 608 25.78 25.39 -6.41
N SER A 609 26.87 24.76 -5.97
CA SER A 609 27.43 24.93 -4.63
C SER A 609 28.05 26.30 -4.41
N MET A 610 28.38 27.02 -5.50
CA MET A 610 28.90 28.38 -5.49
C MET A 610 27.85 29.38 -5.96
N LYS A 611 27.86 30.59 -5.38
CA LYS A 611 27.04 31.71 -5.85
C LYS A 611 27.46 32.12 -7.27
N ALA A 612 26.59 32.89 -7.95
CA ALA A 612 26.90 33.48 -9.26
C ALA A 612 28.18 34.34 -9.24
N ASP A 613 28.52 34.91 -8.08
CA ASP A 613 29.74 35.69 -7.83
C ASP A 613 31.03 34.85 -7.84
N GLY A 614 30.93 33.52 -7.89
CA GLY A 614 32.05 32.58 -7.95
C GLY A 614 32.91 32.49 -6.67
N THR A 615 32.74 33.38 -5.69
CA THR A 615 33.64 33.50 -4.52
C THR A 615 33.05 33.03 -3.20
N HIS A 616 31.72 33.01 -3.09
CA HIS A 616 31.01 32.60 -1.88
C HIS A 616 30.27 31.28 -2.10
N VAL A 617 30.26 30.45 -1.06
CA VAL A 617 29.41 29.26 -0.98
C VAL A 617 27.95 29.68 -1.03
N SER A 618 27.14 28.91 -1.75
CA SER A 618 25.71 29.13 -1.87
C SER A 618 25.02 29.02 -0.52
N LEU A 619 24.02 29.89 -0.30
CA LEU A 619 23.27 29.94 0.97
C LEU A 619 22.70 28.57 1.33
N TRP A 620 22.07 27.88 0.38
CA TRP A 620 21.45 26.56 0.61
C TRP A 620 22.41 25.53 1.23
N LEU A 621 23.69 25.52 0.81
CA LEU A 621 24.68 24.57 1.30
C LEU A 621 25.16 24.96 2.70
N THR A 622 25.40 26.25 2.94
CA THR A 622 25.72 26.78 4.27
C THR A 622 24.58 26.53 5.27
N SER A 623 23.33 26.76 4.85
CA SER A 623 22.12 26.48 5.64
C SER A 623 22.03 25.01 6.03
N LEU A 624 22.24 24.10 5.06
CA LEU A 624 22.20 22.65 5.30
C LEU A 624 23.38 22.18 6.15
N ALA A 625 24.58 22.73 5.98
CA ALA A 625 25.73 22.43 6.81
C ALA A 625 25.47 22.85 8.27
N ASN A 626 24.96 24.07 8.48
CA ASN A 626 24.59 24.59 9.79
C ASN A 626 23.49 23.73 10.45
N PHE A 627 22.47 23.34 9.68
CA PHE A 627 21.44 22.42 10.11
C PHE A 627 22.02 21.06 10.50
N SER A 628 22.90 20.46 9.69
CA SER A 628 23.54 19.17 9.95
C SER A 628 24.29 19.17 11.28
N GLY A 629 25.13 20.19 11.51
CA GLY A 629 25.85 20.34 12.77
C GLY A 629 24.92 20.50 13.98
N SER A 630 23.87 21.32 13.86
CA SER A 630 22.89 21.54 14.95
C SER A 630 22.05 20.29 15.24
N PHE A 631 21.66 19.56 14.19
CA PHE A 631 20.85 18.34 14.26
C PHE A 631 21.61 17.22 14.98
N TYR A 632 22.82 16.88 14.53
CA TYR A 632 23.62 15.81 15.13
C TYR A 632 24.17 16.16 16.53
N ARG A 633 24.36 17.46 16.82
CA ARG A 633 24.63 17.92 18.19
C ARG A 633 23.45 17.61 19.12
N ARG A 634 22.22 17.85 18.69
CA ARG A 634 21.02 17.65 19.52
C ARG A 634 20.60 16.18 19.63
N TYR A 635 20.73 15.43 18.54
CA TYR A 635 20.31 14.03 18.43
C TYR A 635 21.50 13.11 18.07
N PRO A 636 22.41 12.86 19.03
CA PRO A 636 23.66 12.14 18.75
C PRO A 636 23.49 10.63 18.57
N ASN A 637 22.29 10.08 18.84
CA ASN A 637 21.99 8.67 18.63
C ASN A 637 21.60 8.35 17.18
N VAL A 638 21.39 9.36 16.35
CA VAL A 638 21.08 9.19 14.93
C VAL A 638 22.32 8.73 14.19
N GLU A 639 22.13 7.86 13.20
CA GLU A 639 23.23 7.28 12.46
C GLU A 639 23.90 8.31 11.53
N LEU A 640 25.13 8.69 11.84
CA LEU A 640 25.91 9.69 11.10
C LEU A 640 26.63 9.11 9.87
N ALA A 641 26.76 7.79 9.81
CA ALA A 641 27.71 7.17 8.91
C ALA A 641 27.39 7.33 7.41
N GLY A 642 26.10 7.38 7.05
CA GLY A 642 25.69 7.67 5.67
C GLY A 642 26.14 9.05 5.19
N LEU A 643 26.12 10.06 6.08
CA LEU A 643 26.62 11.40 5.76
C LEU A 643 28.14 11.43 5.60
N LEU A 644 28.88 10.72 6.45
CA LEU A 644 30.35 10.64 6.34
C LEU A 644 30.79 9.88 5.08
N GLN A 645 30.10 8.79 4.73
CA GLN A 645 30.35 8.06 3.49
C GLN A 645 30.05 8.91 2.26
N TYR A 646 28.95 9.67 2.28
CA TYR A 646 28.65 10.66 1.24
C TYR A 646 29.79 11.67 1.08
N LEU A 647 30.29 12.24 2.18
CA LEU A 647 31.41 13.18 2.13
C LEU A 647 32.67 12.55 1.54
N ILE A 648 33.03 11.33 1.93
CA ILE A 648 34.17 10.60 1.35
C ILE A 648 34.01 10.44 -0.16
N GLN A 649 32.83 10.01 -0.63
CA GLN A 649 32.58 9.84 -2.06
C GLN A 649 32.68 11.16 -2.83
N ARG A 650 32.23 12.27 -2.23
CA ARG A 650 32.33 13.61 -2.82
C ARG A 650 33.77 14.12 -2.86
N LEU A 651 34.55 13.84 -1.81
CA LEU A 651 35.99 14.15 -1.75
C LEU A 651 36.80 13.33 -2.76
N GLN A 652 36.46 12.06 -2.96
CA GLN A 652 37.04 11.23 -4.04
C GLN A 652 36.73 11.79 -5.43
N ASN A 653 35.56 12.42 -5.59
CA ASN A 653 35.18 13.14 -6.81
C ASN A 653 35.71 14.60 -6.84
N TRP A 654 36.58 14.97 -5.90
CA TRP A 654 37.25 16.28 -5.83
C TRP A 654 36.33 17.49 -5.63
N ALA A 655 35.15 17.27 -5.04
CA ALA A 655 34.24 18.36 -4.67
C ALA A 655 34.63 18.97 -3.32
N SER A 656 35.49 19.99 -3.33
CA SER A 656 36.04 20.62 -2.11
C SER A 656 35.03 21.45 -1.30
N VAL A 657 34.01 22.01 -1.96
CA VAL A 657 33.02 22.90 -1.33
C VAL A 657 32.18 22.17 -0.26
N ASP A 658 32.00 20.86 -0.39
CA ASP A 658 31.18 20.07 0.53
C ASP A 658 31.87 19.85 1.89
N LEU A 659 33.16 20.18 2.03
CA LEU A 659 33.88 20.17 3.31
C LEU A 659 33.29 21.11 4.36
N VAL A 660 32.54 22.13 3.94
CA VAL A 660 31.81 23.02 4.86
C VAL A 660 30.87 22.21 5.76
N VAL A 661 30.28 21.12 5.27
CA VAL A 661 29.43 20.22 6.08
C VAL A 661 30.24 19.52 7.17
N LEU A 662 31.46 19.05 6.85
CA LEU A 662 32.36 18.42 7.83
C LEU A 662 32.84 19.44 8.87
N SER A 663 33.18 20.66 8.45
CA SER A 663 33.59 21.74 9.37
C SER A 663 32.49 22.08 10.37
N GLU A 664 31.25 22.24 9.92
CA GLU A 664 30.10 22.52 10.77
C GLU A 664 29.77 21.37 11.74
N LEU A 665 29.94 20.11 11.30
CA LEU A 665 29.82 18.94 12.17
C LEU A 665 30.89 18.95 13.27
N LEU A 666 32.16 19.17 12.93
CA LEU A 666 33.26 19.23 13.90
C LEU A 666 33.08 20.40 14.87
N THR A 667 32.64 21.54 14.38
CA THR A 667 32.40 22.75 15.18
C THR A 667 31.27 22.54 16.19
N LYS A 668 30.11 22.04 15.75
CA LYS A 668 28.91 21.95 16.60
C LYS A 668 28.78 20.64 17.37
N MET A 669 29.06 19.51 16.72
CA MET A 669 28.94 18.18 17.32
C MET A 669 30.23 17.78 18.05
N GLY A 670 31.38 18.10 17.46
CA GLY A 670 32.71 17.81 18.02
C GLY A 670 33.22 18.86 19.02
N SER A 671 32.56 20.01 19.12
CA SER A 671 32.99 21.15 19.94
C SER A 671 34.37 21.72 19.54
N CYS A 672 34.83 21.49 18.31
CA CYS A 672 36.09 22.01 17.77
C CYS A 672 35.88 23.37 17.10
N LEU A 673 35.92 24.44 17.89
CA LEU A 673 35.79 25.81 17.40
C LEU A 673 36.94 26.16 16.45
N SER A 674 36.60 26.65 15.26
CA SER A 674 37.53 27.41 14.42
C SER A 674 37.59 28.84 14.95
N LEU A 675 38.78 29.31 15.32
CA LEU A 675 39.02 30.73 15.59
C LEU A 675 39.71 31.32 14.36
N GLU A 676 38.97 32.06 13.54
CA GLU A 676 39.54 32.78 12.38
C GLU A 676 40.36 34.00 12.85
N ASP A 677 39.89 34.69 13.91
CA ASP A 677 40.57 35.83 14.54
C ASP A 677 41.00 35.47 15.97
N ILE A 678 42.26 35.09 16.15
CA ILE A 678 42.84 34.75 17.46
C ILE A 678 43.50 36.00 18.06
N SER A 679 43.11 36.40 19.27
CA SER A 679 43.80 37.49 19.98
C SER A 679 45.19 37.05 20.46
N VAL A 680 46.10 38.00 20.72
CA VAL A 680 47.44 37.68 21.23
C VAL A 680 47.36 36.87 22.54
N SER A 681 46.43 37.23 23.43
CA SER A 681 46.20 36.48 24.66
C SER A 681 45.70 35.05 24.42
N GLN A 682 44.79 34.84 23.45
CA GLN A 682 44.31 33.51 23.09
C GLN A 682 45.41 32.68 22.41
N LEU A 683 46.29 33.32 21.63
CA LEU A 683 47.43 32.68 20.99
C LEU A 683 48.46 32.24 22.03
N GLU A 684 48.77 33.09 23.01
CA GLU A 684 49.59 32.73 24.17
C GLU A 684 48.95 31.61 24.99
N ALA A 685 47.62 31.64 25.15
CA ALA A 685 46.90 30.59 25.85
C ALA A 685 46.99 29.22 25.15
N GLN A 686 47.08 29.16 23.82
CA GLN A 686 47.35 27.92 23.09
C GLN A 686 48.74 27.32 23.33
N ALA A 687 49.70 28.11 23.83
CA ALA A 687 50.99 27.60 24.32
C ALA A 687 50.90 27.02 25.73
N GLY A 688 49.78 27.22 26.45
CA GLY A 688 49.55 26.71 27.80
C GLY A 688 49.09 25.26 27.82
N GLY A 689 48.52 24.83 28.93
CA GLY A 689 47.91 23.51 29.07
C GLY A 689 46.47 23.48 28.55
N PRO A 690 45.82 22.30 28.48
CA PRO A 690 44.46 22.15 27.99
C PRO A 690 43.40 22.92 28.76
N HIS A 691 43.67 23.34 29.99
CA HIS A 691 42.78 24.24 30.73
C HIS A 691 42.83 25.67 30.16
N LEU A 692 44.02 26.18 29.81
CA LEU A 692 44.21 27.45 29.10
C LEU A 692 43.78 27.40 27.63
N TRP A 693 43.96 26.26 26.94
CA TRP A 693 43.63 26.12 25.51
C TRP A 693 42.19 26.51 25.18
N TYR A 694 41.29 26.33 26.15
CA TYR A 694 39.91 26.79 26.06
C TYR A 694 39.48 27.40 27.39
N GLU A 695 39.64 28.70 27.56
CA GLU A 695 38.63 29.44 28.32
C GLU A 695 37.30 29.29 27.58
N PRO A 696 36.31 28.54 28.11
CA PRO A 696 35.06 28.40 27.40
C PRO A 696 34.35 29.76 27.44
N SER A 697 34.21 30.39 26.28
CA SER A 697 33.33 31.56 26.13
C SER A 697 31.88 31.25 26.54
N ASP A 698 31.48 29.97 26.60
CA ASP A 698 30.22 29.52 27.22
C ASP A 698 30.25 27.99 27.53
N PRO A 699 29.97 27.52 28.77
CA PRO A 699 29.92 26.09 29.11
C PRO A 699 28.87 25.29 28.30
N LYS A 700 27.90 25.99 27.68
CA LYS A 700 26.90 25.41 26.77
C LYS A 700 27.51 24.81 25.50
N PHE A 701 28.75 25.16 25.15
CA PHE A 701 29.39 24.72 23.91
C PHE A 701 29.93 23.28 23.97
N THR A 702 30.17 22.74 25.16
CA THR A 702 30.69 21.38 25.34
C THR A 702 29.56 20.35 25.38
N ASN A 703 29.53 19.42 24.43
CA ASN A 703 28.51 18.36 24.39
C ASN A 703 29.11 16.97 24.63
N ARG A 704 29.17 16.59 25.92
CA ARG A 704 29.73 15.30 26.36
C ARG A 704 29.04 14.06 25.79
N ARG A 705 27.82 14.18 25.25
CA ARG A 705 27.07 13.05 24.65
C ARG A 705 27.35 12.87 23.17
N ALA A 706 27.56 13.96 22.44
CA ALA A 706 27.73 13.94 20.98
C ALA A 706 29.15 13.57 20.55
N ILE A 707 30.16 14.06 21.28
CA ILE A 707 31.58 13.83 20.99
C ILE A 707 31.93 12.33 20.88
N PRO A 708 31.57 11.45 21.83
CA PRO A 708 31.89 10.02 21.71
C PRO A 708 31.19 9.35 20.53
N ARG A 709 30.01 9.83 20.12
CA ARG A 709 29.25 9.26 18.99
C ARG A 709 29.88 9.62 17.66
N LEU A 710 30.37 10.85 17.51
CA LEU A 710 31.15 11.28 16.34
C LEU A 710 32.45 10.48 16.24
N ARG A 711 33.17 10.31 17.36
CA ARG A 711 34.36 9.45 17.44
C ARG A 711 34.05 8.03 16.97
N ASP A 712 33.04 7.41 17.57
CA ASP A 712 32.67 6.03 17.26
C ASP A 712 32.27 5.85 15.79
N ALA A 713 31.58 6.84 15.19
CA ALA A 713 31.21 6.81 13.77
C ALA A 713 32.44 6.86 12.84
N LEU A 714 33.46 7.66 13.20
CA LEU A 714 34.71 7.79 12.44
C LEU A 714 35.61 6.55 12.59
N ILE A 715 35.74 6.01 13.82
CA ILE A 715 36.64 4.88 14.11
C ILE A 715 36.03 3.53 13.73
N LYS A 716 34.80 3.20 14.16
CA LYS A 716 34.25 1.84 13.98
C LYS A 716 34.11 1.43 12.52
N ARG A 717 34.02 2.40 11.61
CA ARG A 717 33.94 2.19 10.16
C ARG A 717 35.26 2.48 9.43
N ASN A 718 36.36 2.73 10.14
CA ASN A 718 37.67 3.09 9.58
C ASN A 718 37.62 4.27 8.60
N LEU A 719 36.79 5.29 8.88
CA LEU A 719 36.60 6.46 8.02
C LEU A 719 37.55 7.62 8.37
N ALA A 720 38.11 7.64 9.58
CA ALA A 720 38.97 8.71 10.07
C ALA A 720 40.23 8.93 9.19
N LEU A 721 41.02 7.89 8.97
CA LEU A 721 42.25 7.99 8.17
C LEU A 721 41.96 8.31 6.69
N PRO A 722 41.02 7.63 5.99
CA PRO A 722 40.66 7.99 4.62
C PRO A 722 40.24 9.46 4.49
N LEU A 723 39.47 9.99 5.44
CA LEU A 723 39.10 11.42 5.44
C LEU A 723 40.32 12.32 5.58
N CYS A 724 41.24 12.04 6.52
CA CYS A 724 42.48 12.80 6.67
C CYS A 724 43.31 12.79 5.37
N ILE A 725 43.52 11.61 4.77
CA ILE A 725 44.31 11.47 3.53
C ILE A 725 43.64 12.23 2.38
N LEU A 726 42.32 12.07 2.19
CA LEU A 726 41.59 12.75 1.12
C LEU A 726 41.65 14.27 1.27
N ILE A 727 41.53 14.81 2.49
CA ILE A 727 41.66 16.26 2.72
C ILE A 727 43.08 16.74 2.40
N CYS A 728 44.11 15.99 2.82
CA CYS A 728 45.51 16.29 2.49
C CYS A 728 45.75 16.30 0.97
N GLN A 729 45.31 15.25 0.26
CA GLN A 729 45.44 15.13 -1.19
C GLN A 729 44.68 16.23 -1.92
N MET A 730 43.48 16.58 -1.45
CA MET A 730 42.69 17.66 -2.04
C MET A 730 43.36 19.02 -1.85
N ARG A 731 44.00 19.27 -0.70
CA ARG A 731 44.79 20.48 -0.49
C ARG A 731 45.99 20.55 -1.44
N SER A 732 46.75 19.47 -1.59
CA SER A 732 47.87 19.41 -2.54
C SER A 732 47.39 19.60 -3.98
N ARG A 733 46.26 18.99 -4.35
CA ARG A 733 45.70 19.17 -5.69
C ARG A 733 45.35 20.63 -5.97
N ILE A 734 44.80 21.38 -5.01
CA ILE A 734 44.49 22.81 -5.19
C ILE A 734 45.75 23.62 -5.54
N GLU A 735 46.92 23.20 -5.07
CA GLU A 735 48.22 23.82 -5.38
C GLU A 735 48.72 23.48 -6.79
N PHE A 736 48.53 22.23 -7.23
CA PHE A 736 49.07 21.73 -8.50
C PHE A 736 48.10 21.79 -9.70
N PHE A 737 46.79 21.82 -9.46
CA PHE A 737 45.78 21.72 -10.52
C PHE A 737 45.32 23.12 -10.96
N GLU A 738 45.87 23.57 -12.10
CA GLU A 738 45.36 24.70 -12.88
C GLU A 738 44.04 24.31 -13.59
N ASP A 739 42.93 24.14 -12.86
CA ASP A 739 41.63 24.13 -13.53
C ASP A 739 41.43 25.52 -14.16
N LYS A 740 41.51 25.58 -15.50
CA LYS A 740 41.16 26.76 -16.31
C LYS A 740 39.73 27.26 -16.07
N ASP A 741 38.93 26.48 -15.32
CA ASP A 741 37.53 26.73 -14.98
C ASP A 741 37.31 27.43 -13.63
N LEU A 742 38.35 27.60 -12.78
CA LEU A 742 38.26 28.39 -11.54
C LEU A 742 38.71 29.84 -11.81
N PRO A 743 37.80 30.83 -11.78
CA PRO A 743 38.04 32.11 -12.45
C PRO A 743 39.04 33.05 -11.74
N HIS A 744 39.29 32.91 -10.43
CA HIS A 744 40.09 33.88 -9.65
C HIS A 744 40.90 33.29 -8.49
N LEU A 745 42.16 33.74 -8.32
CA LEU A 745 43.09 33.33 -7.24
C LEU A 745 42.51 33.42 -5.82
N LYS A 746 41.66 34.43 -5.56
CA LYS A 746 41.00 34.62 -4.25
C LYS A 746 40.10 33.45 -3.87
N LEU A 747 39.44 32.82 -4.86
CA LEU A 747 38.64 31.63 -4.63
C LEU A 747 39.53 30.44 -4.29
N LEU A 748 40.62 30.26 -5.03
CA LEU A 748 41.58 29.18 -4.80
C LEU A 748 42.15 29.24 -3.38
N GLY A 749 42.59 30.43 -2.95
CA GLY A 749 43.06 30.66 -1.58
C GLY A 749 42.00 30.32 -0.54
N ARG A 750 40.75 30.75 -0.73
CA ARG A 750 39.66 30.42 0.21
C ARG A 750 39.38 28.92 0.31
N VAL A 751 39.40 28.21 -0.82
CA VAL A 751 39.17 26.75 -0.83
C VAL A 751 40.34 26.03 -0.16
N TYR A 752 41.57 26.50 -0.40
CA TYR A 752 42.77 26.03 0.30
C TYR A 752 42.65 26.22 1.81
N ASP A 753 42.30 27.43 2.26
CA ASP A 753 42.10 27.76 3.67
C ASP A 753 41.01 26.88 4.30
N THR A 754 39.91 26.63 3.58
CA THR A 754 38.83 25.75 4.06
C THR A 754 39.31 24.32 4.25
N CYS A 755 40.14 23.79 3.34
CA CYS A 755 40.74 22.46 3.46
C CYS A 755 41.71 22.40 4.65
N GLN A 756 42.55 23.42 4.82
CA GLN A 756 43.50 23.49 5.93
C GLN A 756 42.79 23.61 7.27
N LEU A 757 41.74 24.42 7.33
CA LEU A 757 40.93 24.60 8.51
C LEU A 757 40.24 23.31 8.91
N THR A 758 39.54 22.67 7.98
CA THR A 758 38.83 21.40 8.22
C THR A 758 39.78 20.28 8.63
N LEU A 759 40.97 20.20 8.02
CA LEU A 759 42.03 19.28 8.44
C LEU A 759 42.44 19.55 9.90
N SER A 760 42.72 20.80 10.24
CA SER A 760 43.14 21.20 11.58
C SER A 760 42.07 20.86 12.63
N GLN A 761 40.79 21.15 12.34
CA GLN A 761 39.65 20.78 13.20
C GLN A 761 39.53 19.26 13.37
N LEU A 762 39.71 18.50 12.29
CA LEU A 762 39.63 17.03 12.33
C LEU A 762 40.77 16.44 13.18
N LEU A 763 42.00 16.95 13.02
CA LEU A 763 43.14 16.49 13.81
C LEU A 763 43.02 16.88 15.28
N GLN A 764 42.55 18.08 15.57
CA GLN A 764 42.25 18.51 16.94
C GLN A 764 41.20 17.60 17.60
N PHE A 765 40.14 17.27 16.86
CA PHE A 765 39.11 16.34 17.33
C PHE A 765 39.67 14.93 17.60
N LEU A 766 40.45 14.39 16.66
CA LEU A 766 41.02 13.04 16.79
C LEU A 766 42.00 12.97 17.96
N ASN A 767 42.89 13.96 18.11
CA ASN A 767 43.86 14.02 19.20
C ASN A 767 43.17 14.11 20.58
N GLY A 768 42.08 14.88 20.68
CA GLY A 768 41.39 15.08 21.96
C GLY A 768 40.53 13.91 22.42
N VAL A 769 40.06 13.04 21.51
CA VAL A 769 38.96 12.09 21.80
C VAL A 769 39.35 10.62 21.56
N VAL A 770 40.35 10.35 20.71
CA VAL A 770 40.80 8.98 20.38
C VAL A 770 41.89 8.51 21.34
N ASP A 771 41.81 7.25 21.76
CA ASP A 771 42.88 6.64 22.57
C ASP A 771 44.15 6.44 21.71
N PRO A 772 45.34 6.87 22.15
CA PRO A 772 46.54 6.82 21.32
C PRO A 772 46.97 5.44 20.86
N LEU A 773 46.65 4.38 21.61
CA LEU A 773 46.90 3.02 21.14
C LEU A 773 46.07 2.69 19.89
N VAL A 774 44.81 3.14 19.86
CA VAL A 774 43.92 2.99 18.70
C VAL A 774 44.38 3.91 17.56
N TYR A 775 44.81 5.13 17.87
CA TYR A 775 45.34 6.08 16.89
C TYR A 775 46.61 5.57 16.19
N ARG A 776 47.55 4.97 16.95
CA ARG A 776 48.77 4.35 16.40
C ARG A 776 48.46 3.19 15.46
N LYS A 777 47.52 2.32 15.85
CA LYS A 777 47.09 1.19 15.02
C LYS A 777 46.42 1.63 13.71
N MET A 778 45.81 2.81 13.71
CA MET A 778 45.18 3.38 12.53
C MET A 778 46.20 3.90 11.51
N LEU A 779 47.38 4.39 11.94
CA LEU A 779 48.33 5.06 11.07
C LEU A 779 49.22 4.06 10.28
N PRO A 780 49.37 4.25 8.96
CA PRO A 780 50.36 3.54 8.15
C PRO A 780 51.76 4.14 8.37
N SER A 781 52.79 3.56 7.71
CA SER A 781 54.16 4.10 7.78
C SER A 781 54.26 5.49 7.15
N ILE A 782 55.22 6.30 7.59
CA ILE A 782 55.49 7.63 7.03
C ILE A 782 55.89 7.49 5.56
N THR A 783 56.67 6.45 5.20
CA THR A 783 56.99 6.16 3.79
C THR A 783 55.74 5.92 2.96
N THR A 784 54.79 5.12 3.46
CA THR A 784 53.51 4.85 2.78
C THR A 784 52.69 6.14 2.59
N LEU A 785 52.60 7.01 3.61
CA LEU A 785 51.87 8.28 3.52
C LEU A 785 52.45 9.20 2.43
N VAL A 786 53.77 9.33 2.38
CA VAL A 786 54.44 10.27 1.46
C VAL A 786 54.55 9.69 0.05
N ARG A 787 54.94 8.41 -0.09
CA ARG A 787 55.21 7.80 -1.40
C ARG A 787 54.01 7.15 -2.06
N GLU A 788 53.21 6.39 -1.32
CA GLU A 788 52.05 5.67 -1.89
C GLU A 788 50.80 6.55 -1.91
N TYR A 789 50.55 7.30 -0.84
CA TYR A 789 49.39 8.21 -0.75
C TYR A 789 49.66 9.64 -1.18
N HIS A 790 50.90 9.98 -1.58
CA HIS A 790 51.29 11.30 -2.08
C HIS A 790 50.91 12.47 -1.14
N VAL A 791 50.97 12.25 0.17
CA VAL A 791 50.74 13.30 1.17
C VAL A 791 52.02 14.13 1.36
N PRO A 792 51.95 15.48 1.37
CA PRO A 792 53.11 16.31 1.66
C PRO A 792 53.78 15.94 2.99
N ALA A 793 55.10 15.95 3.03
CA ALA A 793 55.87 15.53 4.20
C ALA A 793 55.49 16.31 5.49
N GLU A 794 55.23 17.61 5.37
CA GLU A 794 54.75 18.46 6.48
C GLU A 794 53.44 17.95 7.11
N LEU A 795 52.53 17.41 6.31
CA LEU A 795 51.25 16.88 6.78
C LEU A 795 51.36 15.45 7.27
N ALA A 796 52.18 14.64 6.60
CA ALA A 796 52.48 13.30 7.07
C ALA A 796 53.08 13.38 8.50
N MET A 797 54.02 14.29 8.72
CA MET A 797 54.58 14.54 10.05
C MET A 797 53.55 15.09 11.03
N THR A 798 52.66 16.00 10.60
CA THR A 798 51.58 16.52 11.47
C THR A 798 50.56 15.44 11.85
N LEU A 799 50.26 14.50 10.95
CA LEU A 799 49.39 13.33 11.20
C LEU A 799 50.05 12.34 12.16
N CYS A 800 51.33 12.06 12.00
CA CYS A 800 52.06 11.12 12.85
C CYS A 800 52.46 11.71 14.21
N ARG A 801 52.52 13.04 14.34
CA ARG A 801 52.94 13.76 15.56
C ARG A 801 52.24 13.27 16.83
N PRO A 802 50.90 13.14 16.91
CA PRO A 802 50.24 12.65 18.13
C PRO A 802 50.66 11.22 18.51
N ALA A 803 50.91 10.36 17.51
CA ALA A 803 51.37 8.99 17.72
C ALA A 803 52.78 8.98 18.33
N MET A 804 53.70 9.76 17.75
CA MET A 804 55.09 9.88 18.20
C MET A 804 55.19 10.44 19.63
N ARG A 805 54.44 11.51 19.92
CA ARG A 805 54.37 12.11 21.27
C ARG A 805 53.85 11.15 22.32
N SER A 806 52.86 10.33 21.96
CA SER A 806 52.29 9.37 22.91
C SER A 806 53.26 8.23 23.24
N ASP A 807 54.20 7.91 22.35
CA ASP A 807 55.16 6.82 22.53
C ASP A 807 56.42 7.28 23.26
N ASP A 808 56.71 8.58 23.19
CA ASP A 808 57.86 9.15 23.86
C ASP A 808 57.70 9.20 25.40
N PRO A 809 58.61 8.60 26.18
CA PRO A 809 58.52 8.56 27.64
C PRO A 809 58.56 9.94 28.30
N ILE A 810 59.11 10.96 27.65
CA ILE A 810 59.20 12.34 28.15
C ILE A 810 57.92 13.12 27.79
N LEU A 811 57.42 12.94 26.57
CA LEU A 811 56.24 13.69 26.08
C LEU A 811 54.90 13.01 26.44
N GLN A 812 54.93 11.78 26.93
CA GLN A 812 53.76 11.01 27.41
C GLN A 812 52.96 11.72 28.52
N SER A 813 53.62 12.57 29.32
CA SER A 813 52.99 13.30 30.43
C SER A 813 52.16 14.52 30.00
N ALA A 814 52.20 14.89 28.72
CA ALA A 814 51.45 16.04 28.22
C ALA A 814 49.93 15.71 28.15
N PRO A 815 49.06 16.56 28.73
CA PRO A 815 47.63 16.33 28.72
C PRO A 815 47.02 16.45 27.31
N ARG A 816 46.18 15.47 26.93
CA ARG A 816 45.72 15.22 25.54
C ARG A 816 44.58 16.13 25.05
N GLY A 817 44.00 16.94 25.94
CA GLY A 817 42.84 17.80 25.65
C GLY A 817 41.70 17.64 26.66
N ILE A 818 40.78 18.60 26.68
CA ILE A 818 39.64 18.68 27.63
C ILE A 818 38.62 17.54 27.42
N HIS A 819 38.59 16.96 26.21
CA HIS A 819 37.64 15.92 25.82
C HIS A 819 38.11 14.50 26.15
N ALA A 820 39.31 14.33 26.71
CA ALA A 820 39.82 13.04 27.12
C ALA A 820 38.94 12.44 28.23
N PRO A 821 38.39 11.22 28.06
CA PRO A 821 37.65 10.55 29.12
C PRO A 821 38.62 10.17 30.24
N GLY A 822 38.69 10.98 31.30
CA GLY A 822 39.61 10.75 32.42
C GLY A 822 40.36 11.97 32.95
N GLY A 823 40.10 13.18 32.46
CA GLY A 823 40.72 14.43 32.93
C GLY A 823 40.43 14.84 34.38
N GLY A 824 40.02 13.89 35.25
CA GLY A 824 39.83 14.12 36.67
C GLY A 824 41.01 13.69 37.55
N ASN A 825 41.88 12.76 37.13
CA ASN A 825 42.86 12.14 38.05
C ASN A 825 44.18 11.70 37.38
N THR A 826 44.82 12.55 36.57
CA THR A 826 46.21 12.29 36.12
C THR A 826 47.28 12.98 36.97
N ALA A 827 46.90 13.50 38.14
CA ALA A 827 47.82 14.01 39.16
C ALA A 827 47.89 13.10 40.40
N SER A 828 47.83 11.77 40.25
CA SER A 828 48.39 10.85 41.25
C SER A 828 48.53 9.44 40.65
N ASN A 829 49.66 9.13 40.02
CA ASN A 829 50.26 7.80 40.04
C ASN A 829 51.66 7.88 39.42
N GLY A 830 52.49 8.75 40.01
CA GLY A 830 53.94 8.59 39.94
C GLY A 830 54.36 7.54 40.96
N ALA A 831 54.15 6.25 40.65
CA ALA A 831 54.84 5.11 41.25
C ALA A 831 54.26 3.80 40.69
N GLY A 832 55.10 2.99 40.03
CA GLY A 832 54.83 1.55 39.85
C GLY A 832 54.59 1.06 38.42
N ARG A 833 55.61 1.19 37.54
CA ARG A 833 55.88 0.12 36.56
C ARG A 833 57.27 -0.45 36.85
N THR A 834 57.34 -1.20 37.95
CA THR A 834 58.42 -2.17 38.14
C THR A 834 58.23 -3.30 37.14
N MET A 835 59.31 -3.60 36.42
CA MET A 835 59.54 -4.82 35.67
C MET A 835 58.90 -6.03 36.36
N SER A 836 57.98 -6.72 35.67
CA SER A 836 57.65 -8.10 36.01
C SER A 836 57.77 -8.93 34.73
N ASN A 837 58.83 -9.72 34.71
CA ASN A 837 59.03 -10.82 33.78
C ASN A 837 57.96 -11.90 34.03
N GLY A 838 57.41 -12.44 32.94
CA GLY A 838 56.91 -13.81 32.89
C GLY A 838 55.40 -13.99 32.75
N ALA A 839 54.93 -14.14 31.51
CA ALA A 839 54.12 -15.30 31.10
C ALA A 839 53.91 -15.23 29.58
N ALA A 840 54.66 -16.06 28.85
CA ALA A 840 54.39 -16.34 27.45
C ALA A 840 53.05 -17.09 27.33
N ALA A 841 52.13 -16.55 26.53
CA ALA A 841 51.00 -17.29 26.00
C ALA A 841 50.91 -16.98 24.50
N ASN A 842 51.13 -18.03 23.71
CA ASN A 842 51.19 -18.03 22.25
C ASN A 842 49.93 -17.47 21.59
N GLY A 843 50.12 -16.44 20.78
CA GLY A 843 49.23 -15.95 19.73
C GLY A 843 50.03 -14.94 18.93
N THR A 844 50.23 -15.19 17.64
CA THR A 844 51.08 -14.42 16.72
C THR A 844 50.89 -12.91 16.88
N LEU A 845 51.82 -12.28 17.59
CA LEU A 845 51.96 -10.84 17.76
C LEU A 845 52.43 -10.27 16.42
N THR A 846 51.53 -9.57 15.72
CA THR A 846 51.96 -8.58 14.71
C THR A 846 52.87 -7.58 15.42
N GLU A 847 54.12 -7.47 14.97
CA GLU A 847 55.15 -6.55 15.50
C GLU A 847 54.55 -5.15 15.80
N GLU A 848 54.54 -4.75 17.07
CA GLU A 848 54.07 -3.42 17.46
C GLU A 848 55.10 -2.37 17.03
N LYS A 849 54.88 -1.70 15.89
CA LYS A 849 55.73 -0.58 15.42
C LYS A 849 55.93 0.45 16.52
N HIS A 850 57.20 0.72 16.85
CA HIS A 850 57.56 1.73 17.84
C HIS A 850 57.61 3.11 17.16
N TRP A 851 56.85 4.08 17.68
CA TRP A 851 56.72 5.44 17.14
C TRP A 851 57.63 6.45 17.86
N TYR A 852 58.48 5.97 18.75
CA TYR A 852 59.45 6.78 19.48
C TYR A 852 60.35 7.60 18.54
N MET A 853 60.54 8.89 18.84
CA MET A 853 61.23 9.84 17.96
C MET A 853 62.70 9.48 17.67
N TYR A 854 63.38 8.76 18.57
CA TYR A 854 64.74 8.27 18.38
C TYR A 854 64.79 6.76 18.08
N SER A 855 63.66 6.14 17.74
CA SER A 855 63.67 4.75 17.29
C SER A 855 64.37 4.63 15.92
N PRO A 856 65.19 3.59 15.71
CA PRO A 856 65.85 3.38 14.42
C PRO A 856 64.82 3.17 13.31
N GLU A 857 63.68 2.54 13.62
CA GLU A 857 62.58 2.28 12.68
C GLU A 857 61.97 3.58 12.11
N VAL A 858 61.64 4.57 12.97
CA VAL A 858 61.06 5.85 12.53
C VAL A 858 62.09 6.69 11.79
N LEU A 859 63.35 6.73 12.24
CA LEU A 859 64.41 7.49 11.58
C LEU A 859 64.73 6.95 10.18
N GLU A 860 64.70 5.62 10.00
CA GLU A 860 64.82 4.98 8.70
C GLU A 860 63.58 5.15 7.82
N ASP A 861 62.38 5.14 8.41
CA ASP A 861 61.12 5.40 7.70
C ASP A 861 61.05 6.84 7.18
N VAL A 862 61.43 7.83 7.98
CA VAL A 862 61.53 9.25 7.55
C VAL A 862 62.63 9.43 6.49
N GLY A 863 63.76 8.74 6.66
CA GLY A 863 64.82 8.68 5.65
C GLY A 863 64.28 8.19 4.31
N ARG A 864 63.60 7.04 4.30
CA ARG A 864 62.98 6.48 3.10
C ARG A 864 61.88 7.37 2.54
N ALA A 865 61.01 7.94 3.37
CA ALA A 865 59.93 8.81 2.92
C ALA A 865 60.43 10.03 2.13
N LEU A 866 61.52 10.65 2.60
CA LEU A 866 62.06 11.89 2.03
C LEU A 866 63.15 11.65 0.97
N HIS A 867 63.77 10.47 0.93
CA HIS A 867 64.67 10.11 -0.17
C HIS A 867 63.85 9.99 -1.47
N ALA A 868 64.26 10.68 -2.53
CA ALA A 868 63.76 10.45 -3.88
C ALA A 868 64.30 9.10 -4.38
N GLY A 869 63.43 8.16 -4.74
CA GLY A 869 63.81 6.89 -5.39
C GLY A 869 63.11 6.73 -6.74
N ASP A 870 63.90 6.56 -7.79
CA ASP A 870 63.63 6.08 -9.17
C ASP A 870 62.39 6.62 -9.94
N GLY A 871 62.02 7.89 -9.74
CA GLY A 871 61.13 8.62 -10.65
C GLY A 871 61.89 9.43 -11.70
N PRO A 872 61.32 9.68 -12.90
CA PRO A 872 61.99 10.43 -13.98
C PRO A 872 62.32 11.90 -13.65
N ASP A 873 61.74 12.46 -12.58
CA ASP A 873 61.98 13.83 -12.09
C ASP A 873 62.79 13.88 -10.77
N ALA A 874 63.65 12.89 -10.52
CA ALA A 874 64.43 12.82 -9.28
C ALA A 874 65.52 13.92 -9.21
N ASN A 875 65.41 14.79 -8.20
CA ASN A 875 66.49 15.68 -7.80
C ASN A 875 67.56 14.85 -7.04
N PRO A 876 68.83 14.79 -7.49
CA PRO A 876 69.82 13.81 -7.01
C PRO A 876 70.47 14.14 -5.65
N LYS A 877 69.93 15.09 -4.89
CA LYS A 877 70.50 15.50 -3.59
C LYS A 877 69.75 14.81 -2.46
N ASP A 878 70.47 14.04 -1.64
CA ASP A 878 69.94 13.56 -0.37
C ASP A 878 69.49 14.78 0.47
N PRO A 879 68.19 14.88 0.82
CA PRO A 879 67.65 16.04 1.54
C PRO A 879 68.29 16.22 2.94
N PHE A 880 69.00 15.21 3.44
CA PHE A 880 69.69 15.25 4.74
C PHE A 880 71.18 15.62 4.66
N THR A 881 71.65 16.15 3.52
CA THR A 881 73.04 16.62 3.38
C THR A 881 73.41 17.82 4.26
N GLY A 882 72.42 18.59 4.76
CA GLY A 882 72.62 19.75 5.63
C GLY A 882 71.85 19.74 6.95
N ILE A 883 71.01 18.73 7.21
CA ILE A 883 70.22 18.59 8.44
C ILE A 883 70.22 17.11 8.85
N SER A 884 70.42 16.82 10.14
CA SER A 884 70.32 15.45 10.64
C SER A 884 68.86 14.98 10.66
N ARG A 885 68.64 13.68 10.42
CA ARG A 885 67.31 13.05 10.52
C ARG A 885 66.71 13.23 11.91
N GLU A 886 67.54 13.12 12.94
CA GLU A 886 67.17 13.37 14.34
C GLU A 886 66.65 14.79 14.55
N MET A 887 67.33 15.81 14.02
CA MET A 887 66.90 17.20 14.13
C MET A 887 65.57 17.44 13.42
N TYR A 888 65.38 16.85 12.24
CA TYR A 888 64.13 16.95 11.50
C TYR A 888 62.96 16.33 12.28
N VAL A 889 63.13 15.10 12.77
CA VAL A 889 62.09 14.40 13.55
C VAL A 889 61.79 15.13 14.85
N THR A 890 62.81 15.63 15.54
CA THR A 890 62.66 16.42 16.78
C THR A 890 61.85 17.69 16.52
N PHE A 891 62.19 18.46 15.48
CA PHE A 891 61.48 19.69 15.11
C PHE A 891 59.98 19.44 14.86
N TRP A 892 59.64 18.37 14.12
CA TRP A 892 58.26 18.08 13.79
C TRP A 892 57.46 17.40 14.93
N THR A 893 58.13 16.83 15.93
CA THR A 893 57.48 16.16 17.08
C THR A 893 57.09 17.14 18.19
N LEU A 894 57.92 18.15 18.43
CA LEU A 894 57.67 19.19 19.43
C LEU A 894 56.50 20.10 19.02
N THR A 895 55.76 20.59 20.02
CA THR A 895 54.70 21.59 19.87
C THR A 895 55.05 22.85 20.64
N LEU A 896 54.30 23.94 20.41
CA LEU A 896 54.53 25.23 21.09
C LEU A 896 54.50 25.09 22.63
N TYR A 897 53.66 24.19 23.14
CA TYR A 897 53.56 23.85 24.56
C TYR A 897 54.88 23.34 25.17
N ASP A 898 55.71 22.63 24.41
CA ASP A 898 56.95 22.05 24.95
C ASP A 898 58.10 23.06 25.00
N ILE A 899 57.98 24.15 24.25
CA ILE A 899 59.06 25.12 24.03
C ILE A 899 58.78 26.49 24.67
N HIS A 900 57.53 26.81 24.99
CA HIS A 900 57.14 28.10 25.55
C HIS A 900 56.09 27.94 26.66
N ILE A 901 56.30 28.62 27.79
CA ILE A 901 55.39 28.62 28.94
C ILE A 901 54.77 30.02 29.06
N PRO A 902 53.44 30.18 28.85
CA PRO A 902 52.77 31.47 28.94
C PRO A 902 52.46 31.85 30.41
N PHE A 903 53.48 32.27 31.16
CA PHE A 903 53.36 32.58 32.59
C PHE A 903 52.24 33.57 32.92
N GLN A 904 52.08 34.64 32.13
CA GLN A 904 51.07 35.67 32.37
C GLN A 904 49.63 35.15 32.26
N GLN A 905 49.38 34.22 31.33
CA GLN A 905 48.05 33.64 31.14
C GLN A 905 47.71 32.62 32.24
N TYR A 906 48.71 31.90 32.74
CA TYR A 906 48.56 31.02 33.92
C TYR A 906 48.35 31.79 35.23
N GLU A 907 48.93 32.99 35.36
CA GLU A 907 48.70 33.85 36.52
C GLU A 907 47.32 34.53 36.48
N SER A 908 46.71 34.66 35.30
CA SER A 908 45.36 35.21 35.14
C SER A 908 44.22 34.21 35.33
N GLU A 909 44.48 32.91 35.09
CA GLU A 909 43.57 31.79 35.41
C GLU A 909 43.56 31.51 36.93
#